data_AF-J2T973-F1
#
_entry.id   AF-J2T973-F1
#
_cell.length_a   1.000
_cell.length_b   1.000
_cell.length_c   1.000
_cell.angle_alpha   90.00
_cell.angle_beta   90.00
_cell.angle_gamma   90.00
#
_symmetry.space_group_name_H-M   'P 1'
#
loop_
_entity.id
_entity.type
_entity.pdbx_description
1 polymer ?
#
loop_
_entity_poly.entity_id
_entity_poly.type
_entity_poly.pdbx_seq_one_letter_code
_entity_poly.pdbx_strand_id
1 'polypeptide(L)'
;MHNNKSHGFTAARYTLLASAILAVIAPAAHGVEIDLGNPDWTARLDNTVKYNYGVRTESADKRMLGTPNNNDGDYNFRKAGTNITNRIDLLTEMDVVYKNAMGFRVSAASWYDKAYDNTGSNSNPFVNGNGSTSGLIANDPRLAAVTHDNVGNGSPHLSNYAQRYYSGPSGEILDAFVFYSTEVGEESMFSAKAGQHNVFWGETILNPVHSVSYGQSGLDLAKLAASPGTEAKELFVPRNQLSMTFTVNPELTVGAQYFLDWDAARLPEAGTYYGGSDLIGYGAQSFLLGNTNAVVPGSPLGCGLAPCNALTNVRRGHDLTPGSSGDWGIMAKWSPAWLDGTLGVYYRETSEILPQAWLDARGITSANPNGTRPAGQVPAVVNTLNSLDTATYQLAYADNIKIFGLSLSKDVGGISVGSDLNIRHNMPLASIPAIVSSTSPLGLGKGLGLLPARTDATGVIYDTPHRGDSMSATGDTLHWTLNGLMTLPKTPVFDQATVLAELYYSNLLKLDSKNEALYKGKDSYRGVDAPTRDNWGIAVNFTPTWYQVFPGVDLNAPMSVNVGIAGVSPVSGGGAKDTGNYAVGVGAVVYNKYFVDLKYVDSFGKTEKCNVSGVSTGPNGGDGSTPNAFSGNENYACFAGGYSSFSGGGATTEDRGAVYLTMKTTF
;
A
#
# COMPACT_ATOMS: atom_id res chain seq x y z
N MET A 1 55.16 -14.59 -37.37
CA MET A 1 55.77 -15.48 -36.35
C MET A 1 54.64 -16.25 -35.67
N HIS A 2 54.78 -17.57 -35.63
CA HIS A 2 53.84 -18.50 -35.00
C HIS A 2 53.69 -18.22 -33.49
N ASN A 3 52.47 -18.30 -32.95
CA ASN A 3 52.13 -19.43 -32.08
C ASN A 3 50.63 -19.56 -31.80
N ASN A 4 50.14 -20.79 -31.99
CA ASN A 4 48.85 -21.32 -31.56
C ASN A 4 48.66 -21.25 -30.04
N LYS A 5 47.40 -21.10 -29.61
CA LYS A 5 46.70 -22.14 -28.81
C LYS A 5 45.22 -21.81 -28.64
N SER A 6 44.40 -22.67 -29.23
CA SER A 6 43.00 -22.92 -28.88
C SER A 6 42.91 -23.58 -27.51
N HIS A 7 41.98 -23.16 -26.65
CA HIS A 7 41.21 -24.06 -25.78
C HIS A 7 39.82 -23.48 -25.58
N GLY A 8 38.81 -24.28 -25.91
CA GLY A 8 37.41 -23.98 -25.66
C GLY A 8 36.86 -24.64 -24.40
N PHE A 9 35.57 -24.38 -24.21
CA PHE A 9 34.58 -25.09 -23.40
C PHE A 9 34.44 -24.79 -21.90
N THR A 10 33.35 -24.05 -21.62
CA THR A 10 32.30 -24.29 -20.60
C THR A 10 32.68 -24.53 -19.14
N ALA A 11 32.39 -23.52 -18.30
CA ALA A 11 31.99 -23.71 -16.91
C ALA A 11 31.10 -22.56 -16.44
N ALA A 12 29.78 -22.67 -16.62
CA ALA A 12 28.80 -21.69 -16.08
C ALA A 12 27.52 -22.36 -15.53
N ARG A 13 27.57 -23.64 -15.15
CA ARG A 13 26.41 -24.37 -14.59
C ARG A 13 26.63 -24.98 -13.21
N TYR A 14 27.80 -24.78 -12.59
CA TYR A 14 28.14 -25.41 -11.30
C TYR A 14 28.18 -24.45 -10.10
N THR A 15 27.93 -23.15 -10.28
CA THR A 15 27.98 -22.17 -9.19
C THR A 15 26.65 -21.99 -8.43
N LEU A 16 25.50 -22.36 -9.00
CA LEU A 16 24.20 -22.33 -8.28
C LEU A 16 24.03 -23.53 -7.33
N LEU A 17 24.58 -24.70 -7.68
CA LEU A 17 24.50 -25.89 -6.84
C LEU A 17 25.47 -25.83 -5.64
N ALA A 18 26.61 -25.14 -5.79
CA ALA A 18 27.60 -24.98 -4.72
C ALA A 18 27.10 -24.07 -3.58
N SER A 19 26.27 -23.08 -3.90
CA SER A 19 25.60 -22.22 -2.89
C SER A 19 24.55 -22.98 -2.08
N ALA A 20 23.84 -23.92 -2.72
CA ALA A 20 22.84 -24.76 -2.07
C ALA A 20 23.48 -25.81 -1.13
N ILE A 21 24.70 -26.27 -1.43
CA ILE A 21 25.42 -27.25 -0.60
C ILE A 21 26.10 -26.59 0.62
N LEU A 22 26.50 -25.31 0.53
CA LEU A 22 27.06 -24.58 1.68
C LEU A 22 26.01 -24.23 2.75
N ALA A 23 24.72 -24.21 2.42
CA ALA A 23 23.64 -24.06 3.40
C ALA A 23 23.43 -25.31 4.28
N VAL A 24 23.97 -26.47 3.88
CA VAL A 24 23.80 -27.76 4.59
C VAL A 24 24.87 -27.99 5.68
N ILE A 25 25.87 -27.10 5.82
CA ILE A 25 26.98 -27.27 6.78
C ILE A 25 26.94 -26.25 7.94
N ALA A 26 25.86 -25.47 8.09
CA ALA A 26 25.68 -24.68 9.30
C ALA A 26 25.38 -25.61 10.49
N PRO A 27 26.17 -25.56 11.59
CA PRO A 27 25.91 -26.39 12.77
C PRO A 27 24.50 -26.12 13.30
N ALA A 28 23.92 -27.14 13.94
CA ALA A 28 22.55 -27.15 14.46
C ALA A 28 22.27 -25.90 15.29
N ALA A 29 21.67 -24.92 14.63
CA ALA A 29 21.36 -23.65 15.23
C ALA A 29 20.01 -23.81 15.97
N HIS A 30 20.01 -23.66 17.29
CA HIS A 30 18.85 -23.76 18.17
C HIS A 30 18.71 -22.44 18.92
N GLY A 31 17.47 -21.93 19.04
CA GLY A 31 17.18 -20.71 19.81
C GLY A 31 17.88 -20.81 21.16
N VAL A 32 18.71 -19.81 21.48
CA VAL A 32 19.62 -19.89 22.61
C VAL A 32 18.88 -19.38 23.84
N GLU A 33 18.47 -20.30 24.71
CA GLU A 33 18.14 -19.95 26.09
C GLU A 33 19.44 -19.54 26.78
N ILE A 34 19.47 -18.32 27.29
CA ILE A 34 20.64 -17.77 27.97
C ILE A 34 20.50 -18.10 29.45
N ASP A 35 21.35 -18.98 29.96
CA ASP A 35 21.41 -19.28 31.38
C ASP A 35 21.95 -18.06 32.15
N LEU A 36 21.07 -17.44 32.94
CA LEU A 36 21.38 -16.27 33.77
C LEU A 36 21.81 -16.63 35.19
N GLY A 37 21.89 -17.92 35.53
CA GLY A 37 22.28 -18.41 36.86
C GLY A 37 21.25 -18.14 37.96
N ASN A 38 20.05 -17.65 37.62
CA ASN A 38 18.95 -17.40 38.55
C ASN A 38 17.62 -17.91 37.94
N PRO A 39 16.92 -18.86 38.58
CA PRO A 39 15.69 -19.45 38.04
C PRO A 39 14.51 -18.47 37.96
N ASP A 40 14.59 -17.31 38.63
CA ASP A 40 13.58 -16.26 38.50
C ASP A 40 13.65 -15.56 37.13
N TRP A 41 14.74 -15.72 36.38
CA TRP A 41 14.93 -15.09 35.08
C TRP A 41 14.96 -16.11 33.96
N THR A 42 14.21 -15.84 32.91
CA THR A 42 14.27 -16.56 31.64
C THR A 42 14.66 -15.57 30.55
N ALA A 43 15.69 -15.88 29.78
CA ALA A 43 16.11 -15.08 28.64
C ALA A 43 16.25 -15.96 27.40
N ARG A 44 15.62 -15.53 26.30
CA ARG A 44 15.64 -16.23 25.02
C ARG A 44 16.13 -15.28 23.93
N LEU A 45 17.02 -15.80 23.07
CA LEU A 45 17.46 -15.13 21.86
C LEU A 45 17.21 -16.04 20.66
N ASP A 46 16.37 -15.59 19.72
CA ASP A 46 16.12 -16.27 18.46
C ASP A 46 16.64 -15.44 17.28
N ASN A 47 17.15 -16.13 16.26
CA ASN A 47 17.53 -15.57 14.98
C ASN A 47 16.85 -16.36 13.85
N THR A 48 16.18 -15.64 12.97
CA THR A 48 15.59 -16.18 11.75
C THR A 48 16.31 -15.60 10.55
N VAL A 49 16.89 -16.48 9.74
CA VAL A 49 17.54 -16.11 8.46
C VAL A 49 16.63 -16.54 7.32
N LYS A 50 16.39 -15.62 6.38
CA LYS A 50 15.58 -15.87 5.18
C LYS A 50 16.36 -15.41 3.94
N TYR A 51 16.32 -16.22 2.89
CA TYR A 51 16.84 -15.89 1.57
C TYR A 51 15.69 -15.96 0.56
N ASN A 52 15.54 -14.93 -0.27
CA ASN A 52 14.53 -14.83 -1.32
C ASN A 52 15.19 -14.54 -2.67
N TYR A 53 14.91 -15.38 -3.65
CA TYR A 53 15.29 -15.16 -5.05
C TYR A 53 14.04 -15.16 -5.92
N GLY A 54 13.81 -14.08 -6.67
CA GLY A 54 12.59 -13.94 -7.49
C GLY A 54 12.89 -13.49 -8.91
N VAL A 55 12.11 -14.01 -9.85
CA VAL A 55 12.20 -13.67 -11.27
C VAL A 55 10.84 -13.29 -11.84
N ARG A 56 10.80 -12.21 -12.63
CA ARG A 56 9.63 -11.83 -13.42
C ARG A 56 9.38 -12.89 -14.50
N THR A 57 8.13 -13.30 -14.70
CA THR A 57 7.77 -14.38 -15.65
C THR A 57 7.34 -13.89 -17.03
N GLU A 58 6.88 -12.64 -17.14
CA GLU A 58 6.43 -12.04 -18.40
C GLU A 58 7.07 -10.68 -18.66
N SER A 59 6.92 -10.10 -19.85
CA SER A 59 7.47 -8.76 -20.13
C SER A 59 6.37 -7.71 -19.96
N ALA A 60 6.76 -6.50 -19.57
CA ALA A 60 5.83 -5.41 -19.31
C ALA A 60 4.87 -5.14 -20.49
N ASP A 61 3.61 -4.90 -20.16
CA ASP A 61 2.59 -4.46 -21.12
C ASP A 61 2.99 -3.09 -21.66
N LYS A 62 2.97 -2.96 -22.99
CA LYS A 62 3.25 -1.69 -23.68
C LYS A 62 2.31 -0.57 -23.24
N ARG A 63 1.08 -0.89 -22.86
CA ARG A 63 0.11 0.08 -22.32
C ARG A 63 0.54 0.58 -20.96
N MET A 64 1.05 -0.31 -20.09
CA MET A 64 1.58 0.12 -18.79
C MET A 64 2.77 1.06 -18.97
N LEU A 65 3.71 0.70 -19.86
CA LEU A 65 4.83 1.59 -20.24
C LEU A 65 4.38 2.95 -20.81
N GLY A 66 3.19 3.01 -21.42
CA GLY A 66 2.55 4.21 -21.95
C GLY A 66 1.66 4.96 -20.97
N THR A 67 1.57 4.53 -19.70
CA THR A 67 0.73 5.14 -18.66
C THR A 67 1.59 5.95 -17.69
N PRO A 68 1.66 7.29 -17.81
CA PRO A 68 2.40 8.12 -16.86
C PRO A 68 1.91 7.91 -15.44
N ASN A 69 2.83 7.95 -14.47
CA ASN A 69 2.59 7.73 -13.04
C ASN A 69 2.28 6.29 -12.61
N ASN A 70 2.42 5.29 -13.48
CA ASN A 70 2.28 3.87 -13.12
C ASN A 70 3.38 2.98 -13.72
N ASN A 71 4.39 3.58 -14.36
CA ASN A 71 5.24 2.87 -15.31
C ASN A 71 6.68 2.69 -14.88
N ASP A 72 7.15 3.38 -13.83
CA ASP A 72 8.56 3.32 -13.44
C ASP A 72 8.99 1.89 -13.09
N GLY A 73 8.16 1.15 -12.34
CA GLY A 73 8.42 -0.26 -11.98
C GLY A 73 8.57 -1.17 -13.20
N ASP A 74 7.70 -1.00 -14.20
CA ASP A 74 7.76 -1.77 -15.45
C ASP A 74 8.89 -1.34 -16.38
N TYR A 75 9.32 -0.09 -16.35
CA TYR A 75 10.55 0.30 -17.05
C TYR A 75 11.80 -0.29 -16.39
N ASN A 76 11.85 -0.30 -15.06
CA ASN A 76 12.99 -0.80 -14.28
C ASN A 76 13.14 -2.33 -14.41
N PHE A 77 12.04 -3.06 -14.47
CA PHE A 77 12.02 -4.54 -14.52
C PHE A 77 11.38 -5.12 -15.78
N ARG A 78 11.52 -4.41 -16.91
CA ARG A 78 10.73 -4.58 -18.15
C ARG A 78 10.66 -5.98 -18.77
N LYS A 79 11.70 -6.80 -18.61
CA LYS A 79 11.84 -8.05 -19.38
C LYS A 79 11.52 -9.28 -18.53
N ALA A 80 10.87 -10.27 -19.13
CA ALA A 80 10.78 -11.60 -18.56
C ALA A 80 12.19 -12.15 -18.22
N GLY A 81 12.31 -12.85 -17.09
CA GLY A 81 13.57 -13.36 -16.57
C GLY A 81 14.42 -12.32 -15.84
N THR A 82 13.97 -11.07 -15.73
CA THR A 82 14.63 -10.08 -14.86
C THR A 82 14.55 -10.54 -13.41
N ASN A 83 15.66 -10.44 -12.69
CA ASN A 83 15.72 -10.68 -11.26
C ASN A 83 15.05 -9.51 -10.51
N ILE A 84 14.03 -9.81 -9.71
CA ILE A 84 13.19 -8.81 -9.01
C ILE A 84 13.43 -8.81 -7.50
N THR A 85 14.09 -9.84 -6.98
CA THR A 85 14.60 -9.89 -5.61
C THR A 85 15.74 -10.90 -5.52
N ASN A 86 16.80 -10.51 -4.83
CA ASN A 86 17.90 -11.37 -4.42
C ASN A 86 18.31 -10.92 -3.02
N ARG A 87 17.44 -11.28 -2.07
CA ARG A 87 17.37 -10.68 -0.75
C ARG A 87 17.77 -11.66 0.33
N ILE A 88 18.53 -11.16 1.29
CA ILE A 88 18.76 -11.81 2.57
C ILE A 88 18.11 -10.96 3.67
N ASP A 89 17.37 -11.62 4.56
CA ASP A 89 16.78 -11.04 5.75
C ASP A 89 17.31 -11.76 7.00
N LEU A 90 17.54 -10.99 8.07
CA LEU A 90 17.83 -11.47 9.41
C LEU A 90 16.87 -10.80 10.38
N LEU A 91 16.10 -11.62 11.10
CA LEU A 91 15.25 -11.21 12.21
C LEU A 91 15.85 -11.72 13.50
N THR A 92 16.10 -10.85 14.46
CA THR A 92 16.63 -11.17 15.79
C THR A 92 15.59 -10.79 16.84
N GLU A 93 15.33 -11.69 17.79
CA GLU A 93 14.32 -11.51 18.84
C GLU A 93 14.91 -11.86 20.20
N MET A 94 14.75 -10.95 21.16
CA MET A 94 15.18 -11.12 22.54
C MET A 94 13.98 -10.95 23.47
N ASP A 95 13.72 -11.97 24.28
CA ASP A 95 12.71 -11.96 25.33
C ASP A 95 13.39 -12.17 26.67
N VAL A 96 13.10 -11.30 27.65
CA VAL A 96 13.57 -11.44 29.03
C VAL A 96 12.38 -11.35 29.96
N VAL A 97 12.20 -12.40 30.76
CA VAL A 97 11.08 -12.56 31.69
C VAL A 97 11.61 -12.75 33.11
N TYR A 98 11.05 -11.99 34.05
CA TYR A 98 11.29 -12.09 35.48
C TYR A 98 10.03 -12.60 36.18
N LYS A 99 10.18 -13.69 36.94
CA LYS A 99 9.13 -14.34 37.74
C LYS A 99 7.83 -14.62 37.00
N ASN A 100 7.91 -14.89 35.69
CA ASN A 100 6.74 -15.10 34.81
C ASN A 100 5.71 -13.95 34.82
N ALA A 101 6.07 -12.78 35.34
CA ALA A 101 5.13 -11.69 35.62
C ALA A 101 5.52 -10.40 34.88
N MET A 102 6.81 -10.11 34.75
CA MET A 102 7.27 -8.87 34.13
C MET A 102 8.52 -9.07 33.30
N GLY A 103 8.77 -8.18 32.35
CA GLY A 103 9.90 -8.34 31.46
C GLY A 103 9.91 -7.35 30.33
N PHE A 104 10.75 -7.63 29.34
CA PHE A 104 10.81 -6.87 28.11
C PHE A 104 11.02 -7.77 26.90
N ARG A 105 10.59 -7.27 25.74
CA ARG A 105 10.88 -7.86 24.44
C ARG A 105 11.47 -6.80 23.51
N VAL A 106 12.50 -7.20 22.77
CA VAL A 106 13.05 -6.41 21.67
C VAL A 106 13.18 -7.31 20.45
N SER A 107 12.72 -6.84 19.29
CA SER A 107 12.94 -7.52 18.01
C SER A 107 13.44 -6.54 16.94
N ALA A 108 14.35 -7.00 16.10
CA ALA A 108 14.96 -6.20 15.04
C ALA A 108 15.05 -6.99 13.73
N ALA A 109 14.66 -6.36 12.63
CA ALA A 109 14.79 -6.90 11.28
C ALA A 109 15.90 -6.15 10.53
N SER A 110 16.70 -6.87 9.76
CA SER A 110 17.73 -6.31 8.89
C SER A 110 17.79 -7.05 7.57
N TRP A 111 18.15 -6.36 6.49
CA TRP A 111 18.11 -6.93 5.15
C TRP A 111 19.01 -6.22 4.14
N TYR A 112 19.27 -6.93 3.04
CA TYR A 112 19.91 -6.42 1.83
C TYR A 112 19.34 -7.15 0.61
N ASP A 113 18.96 -6.42 -0.43
CA ASP A 113 18.47 -6.96 -1.70
C ASP A 113 19.29 -6.43 -2.87
N LYS A 114 20.09 -7.31 -3.45
CA LYS A 114 20.97 -6.98 -4.57
C LYS A 114 20.19 -6.64 -5.85
N ALA A 115 18.93 -7.09 -6.00
CA ALA A 115 18.15 -6.80 -7.20
C ALA A 115 17.86 -5.31 -7.37
N TYR A 116 17.93 -4.54 -6.27
CA TYR A 116 17.63 -3.11 -6.26
C TYR A 116 18.87 -2.20 -6.35
N ASP A 117 20.08 -2.77 -6.45
CA ASP A 117 21.31 -1.99 -6.60
C ASP A 117 21.29 -1.17 -7.90
N ASN A 118 21.36 0.15 -7.78
CA ASN A 118 21.36 1.09 -8.92
C ASN A 118 20.20 0.86 -9.92
N THR A 119 19.01 0.59 -9.39
CA THR A 119 17.81 0.38 -10.22
C THR A 119 17.32 1.68 -10.84
N GLY A 120 17.05 1.65 -12.15
CA GLY A 120 16.55 2.78 -12.92
C GLY A 120 16.54 2.50 -14.42
N SER A 121 15.79 3.31 -15.19
CA SER A 121 15.71 3.19 -16.64
C SER A 121 15.71 4.54 -17.34
N ASN A 122 16.82 4.85 -18.02
CA ASN A 122 16.93 6.02 -18.91
C ASN A 122 16.03 5.96 -20.15
N SER A 123 15.33 4.84 -20.38
CA SER A 123 14.42 4.67 -21.52
C SER A 123 12.97 5.05 -21.20
N ASN A 124 12.65 5.40 -19.95
CA ASN A 124 11.31 5.88 -19.60
C ASN A 124 11.14 7.34 -20.08
N PRO A 125 10.18 7.65 -20.98
CA PRO A 125 9.90 9.02 -21.40
C PRO A 125 9.04 9.80 -20.38
N PHE A 126 8.51 9.14 -19.35
CA PHE A 126 7.62 9.69 -18.32
C PHE A 126 8.16 9.46 -16.90
N VAL A 127 9.47 9.60 -16.70
CA VAL A 127 10.10 9.43 -15.39
C VAL A 127 9.49 10.40 -14.39
N ASN A 128 8.99 9.88 -13.26
CA ASN A 128 8.64 10.71 -12.12
C ASN A 128 9.92 11.20 -11.43
N GLY A 129 10.27 12.44 -11.73
CA GLY A 129 11.51 13.07 -11.30
C GLY A 129 11.61 13.50 -9.84
N ASN A 130 12.82 13.41 -9.31
CA ASN A 130 13.31 14.05 -8.08
C ASN A 130 13.65 15.56 -8.25
N GLY A 131 12.96 16.26 -9.16
CA GLY A 131 13.21 17.68 -9.40
C GLY A 131 12.80 18.50 -8.17
N SER A 132 13.56 19.56 -7.85
CA SER A 132 13.22 20.48 -6.75
C SER A 132 12.09 21.46 -7.11
N THR A 133 11.60 21.43 -8.35
CA THR A 133 10.69 22.44 -8.90
C THR A 133 9.56 21.79 -9.70
N SER A 134 8.39 22.41 -9.60
CA SER A 134 7.23 22.10 -10.44
C SER A 134 7.27 22.97 -11.70
N GLY A 135 6.65 22.50 -12.78
CA GLY A 135 6.59 23.24 -14.04
C GLY A 135 6.33 22.35 -15.24
N LEU A 136 6.27 22.93 -16.44
CA LEU A 136 6.17 22.14 -17.67
C LEU A 136 7.47 21.37 -17.90
N ILE A 137 7.35 20.12 -18.35
CA ILE A 137 8.50 19.27 -18.69
C ILE A 137 9.25 19.81 -19.91
N ALA A 138 8.52 20.44 -20.85
CA ALA A 138 9.08 21.06 -22.05
C ALA A 138 8.53 22.47 -22.22
N ASN A 139 9.42 23.41 -22.57
CA ASN A 139 9.02 24.78 -22.89
C ASN A 139 8.36 24.86 -24.28
N ASP A 140 7.35 25.72 -24.42
CA ASP A 140 6.83 26.11 -25.73
C ASP A 140 7.78 27.13 -26.38
N PRO A 141 8.26 26.91 -27.61
CA PRO A 141 9.13 27.86 -28.30
C PRO A 141 8.55 29.29 -28.38
N ARG A 142 7.21 29.43 -28.34
CA ARG A 142 6.52 30.73 -28.34
C ARG A 142 6.70 31.51 -27.04
N LEU A 143 6.97 30.83 -25.93
CA LEU A 143 7.06 31.43 -24.59
C LEU A 143 8.43 31.33 -23.94
N ALA A 144 9.36 30.59 -24.55
CA ALA A 144 10.70 30.33 -24.04
C ALA A 144 11.53 31.56 -23.63
N ALA A 145 11.20 32.76 -24.14
CA ALA A 145 11.89 34.00 -23.78
C ALA A 145 11.34 34.68 -22.52
N VAL A 146 10.19 34.25 -22.01
CA VAL A 146 9.43 34.96 -20.96
C VAL A 146 8.91 34.06 -19.83
N THR A 147 9.08 32.74 -19.95
CA THR A 147 8.69 31.76 -18.94
C THR A 147 9.90 31.02 -18.36
N HIS A 148 9.81 30.61 -17.09
CA HIS A 148 10.80 29.78 -16.39
C HIS A 148 10.34 28.31 -16.30
N ASP A 149 9.46 27.88 -17.18
CA ASP A 149 9.08 26.48 -17.36
C ASP A 149 10.19 25.70 -18.09
N ASN A 150 10.10 24.36 -18.14
CA ASN A 150 11.15 23.40 -18.55
C ASN A 150 11.96 22.81 -17.40
N VAL A 151 11.27 22.15 -16.46
CA VAL A 151 11.91 21.43 -15.34
C VAL A 151 12.47 20.06 -15.76
N GLY A 152 12.12 19.58 -16.97
CA GLY A 152 12.49 18.27 -17.47
C GLY A 152 11.85 17.11 -16.68
N ASN A 153 12.24 15.90 -17.04
CA ASN A 153 12.01 14.73 -16.19
C ASN A 153 13.18 14.60 -15.22
N GLY A 154 12.93 14.23 -13.97
CA GLY A 154 14.01 14.11 -12.97
C GLY A 154 14.76 12.78 -13.07
N SER A 155 15.31 12.30 -11.94
CA SER A 155 16.15 11.09 -11.91
C SER A 155 15.38 9.85 -12.36
N PRO A 156 15.91 9.05 -13.32
CA PRO A 156 15.32 7.77 -13.74
C PRO A 156 15.60 6.62 -12.77
N HIS A 157 16.28 6.90 -11.66
CA HIS A 157 16.61 5.92 -10.62
C HIS A 157 15.72 6.10 -9.39
N LEU A 158 15.64 5.04 -8.59
CA LEU A 158 14.90 5.05 -7.33
C LEU A 158 15.27 6.24 -6.44
N SER A 159 14.29 6.71 -5.68
CA SER A 159 14.51 7.72 -4.66
C SER A 159 15.48 7.23 -3.57
N ASN A 160 16.11 8.15 -2.83
CA ASN A 160 16.98 7.78 -1.72
C ASN A 160 16.26 6.93 -0.66
N TYR A 161 14.96 7.16 -0.45
CA TYR A 161 14.14 6.34 0.44
C TYR A 161 14.01 4.91 -0.11
N ALA A 162 13.56 4.76 -1.36
CA ALA A 162 13.40 3.45 -1.98
C ALA A 162 14.73 2.71 -2.08
N GLN A 163 15.82 3.38 -2.48
CA GLN A 163 17.16 2.79 -2.51
C GLN A 163 17.59 2.28 -1.13
N ARG A 164 17.40 3.07 -0.06
CA ARG A 164 17.74 2.66 1.30
C ARG A 164 16.97 1.42 1.74
N TYR A 165 15.65 1.41 1.57
CA TYR A 165 14.80 0.36 2.15
C TYR A 165 14.57 -0.85 1.24
N TYR A 166 14.78 -0.75 -0.07
CA TYR A 166 14.72 -1.90 -0.98
C TYR A 166 16.10 -2.49 -1.22
N SER A 167 17.12 -1.68 -1.54
CA SER A 167 18.49 -2.15 -1.77
C SER A 167 19.17 -2.59 -0.46
N GLY A 168 19.15 -1.73 0.56
CA GLY A 168 19.92 -1.93 1.78
C GLY A 168 21.45 -1.81 1.60
N PRO A 169 22.25 -2.22 2.59
CA PRO A 169 21.80 -2.82 3.85
C PRO A 169 20.95 -1.84 4.68
N SER A 170 19.83 -2.33 5.19
CA SER A 170 18.91 -1.56 6.04
C SER A 170 18.38 -2.43 7.18
N GLY A 171 17.69 -1.81 8.14
CA GLY A 171 17.08 -2.50 9.25
C GLY A 171 16.20 -1.58 10.09
N GLU A 172 15.41 -2.20 10.97
CA GLU A 172 14.45 -1.53 11.84
C GLU A 172 14.17 -2.34 13.12
N ILE A 173 13.73 -1.65 14.16
CA ILE A 173 13.17 -2.28 15.35
C ILE A 173 11.68 -2.53 15.10
N LEU A 174 11.24 -3.76 15.33
CA LEU A 174 9.84 -4.15 15.23
C LEU A 174 9.19 -4.00 16.60
N ASP A 175 9.54 -4.82 17.59
CA ASP A 175 9.04 -4.72 18.95
C ASP A 175 10.10 -4.11 19.88
N ALA A 176 9.66 -3.25 20.80
CA ALA A 176 10.46 -2.75 21.91
C ALA A 176 9.51 -2.32 23.03
N PHE A 177 9.16 -3.24 23.92
CA PHE A 177 8.20 -2.99 24.98
C PHE A 177 8.54 -3.69 26.29
N VAL A 178 8.01 -3.14 27.38
CA VAL A 178 7.97 -3.79 28.68
C VAL A 178 6.56 -4.30 28.95
N PHE A 179 6.45 -5.35 29.75
CA PHE A 179 5.17 -5.91 30.17
C PHE A 179 5.14 -6.21 31.66
N TYR A 180 3.93 -6.22 32.21
CA TYR A 180 3.64 -6.59 33.59
C TYR A 180 2.31 -7.33 33.64
N SER A 181 2.24 -8.40 34.42
CA SER A 181 1.02 -9.15 34.71
C SER A 181 0.95 -9.55 36.18
N THR A 182 -0.24 -9.52 36.75
CA THR A 182 -0.49 -9.95 38.13
C THR A 182 -1.90 -10.53 38.26
N GLU A 183 -2.00 -11.57 39.07
CA GLU A 183 -3.29 -12.07 39.55
C GLU A 183 -3.92 -11.02 40.48
N VAL A 184 -5.24 -10.91 40.44
CA VAL A 184 -6.04 -10.02 41.29
C VAL A 184 -7.19 -10.87 41.88
N GLY A 185 -6.95 -11.45 43.06
CA GLY A 185 -7.85 -12.48 43.58
C GLY A 185 -7.63 -13.84 42.89
N GLU A 186 -8.63 -14.72 42.91
CA GLU A 186 -8.46 -16.11 42.47
C GLU A 186 -8.72 -16.34 40.97
N GLU A 187 -9.56 -15.50 40.33
CA GLU A 187 -10.02 -15.71 38.96
C GLU A 187 -9.70 -14.55 37.99
N SER A 188 -9.08 -13.48 38.49
CA SER A 188 -8.82 -12.28 37.70
C SER A 188 -7.33 -12.10 37.42
N MET A 189 -7.01 -11.62 36.21
CA MET A 189 -5.64 -11.37 35.76
C MET A 189 -5.57 -9.99 35.12
N PHE A 190 -4.69 -9.15 35.64
CA PHE A 190 -4.35 -7.87 35.04
C PHE A 190 -3.06 -8.00 34.25
N SER A 191 -3.04 -7.50 33.01
CA SER A 191 -1.86 -7.41 32.18
C SER A 191 -1.77 -6.03 31.54
N ALA A 192 -0.56 -5.47 31.49
CA ALA A 192 -0.27 -4.20 30.84
C ALA A 192 1.04 -4.28 30.05
N LYS A 193 1.10 -3.54 28.95
CA LYS A 193 2.29 -3.36 28.11
C LYS A 193 2.50 -1.89 27.79
N ALA A 194 3.77 -1.49 27.72
CA ALA A 194 4.16 -0.14 27.35
C ALA A 194 5.37 -0.17 26.41
N GLY A 195 5.27 0.54 25.30
CA GLY A 195 6.32 0.61 24.27
C GLY A 195 5.79 0.22 22.89
N GLN A 196 6.71 -0.07 21.98
CA GLN A 196 6.40 -0.43 20.60
C GLN A 196 6.01 -1.91 20.50
N HIS A 197 4.74 -2.19 20.20
CA HIS A 197 4.19 -3.55 20.08
C HIS A 197 2.92 -3.58 19.24
N ASN A 198 2.42 -4.76 18.89
CA ASN A 198 1.14 -4.94 18.21
C ASN A 198 0.05 -5.52 19.13
N VAL A 199 -1.19 -5.05 18.95
CA VAL A 199 -2.41 -5.61 19.56
C VAL A 199 -3.52 -5.54 18.52
N PHE A 200 -4.20 -6.66 18.29
CA PHE A 200 -5.30 -6.77 17.31
C PHE A 200 -6.59 -7.19 17.98
N TRP A 201 -7.68 -6.52 17.61
CA TRP A 201 -9.04 -6.79 18.03
C TRP A 201 -9.90 -7.21 16.85
N GLY A 202 -10.88 -8.08 17.10
CA GLY A 202 -11.67 -8.74 16.08
C GLY A 202 -11.11 -10.11 15.70
N GLU A 203 -11.76 -10.72 14.74
CA GLU A 203 -11.56 -12.10 14.29
C GLU A 203 -11.20 -12.19 12.79
N THR A 204 -11.12 -11.05 12.07
CA THR A 204 -10.67 -10.99 10.67
C THR A 204 -9.21 -11.46 10.51
N ILE A 205 -8.92 -12.24 9.47
CA ILE A 205 -7.60 -12.82 9.22
C ILE A 205 -7.01 -12.37 7.88
N LEU A 206 -7.80 -12.30 6.80
CA LEU A 206 -7.27 -12.12 5.44
C LEU A 206 -7.43 -10.69 4.88
N ASN A 207 -8.44 -9.94 5.32
CA ASN A 207 -8.79 -8.63 4.76
C ASN A 207 -8.81 -7.55 5.85
N PRO A 208 -7.64 -7.09 6.34
CA PRO A 208 -7.55 -6.16 7.46
C PRO A 208 -8.24 -4.81 7.19
N VAL A 209 -8.41 -4.41 5.92
CA VAL A 209 -9.16 -3.19 5.52
C VAL A 209 -10.59 -3.20 6.05
N HIS A 210 -11.25 -4.36 6.12
CA HIS A 210 -12.63 -4.51 6.59
C HIS A 210 -12.74 -4.88 8.08
N SER A 211 -11.61 -5.11 8.76
CA SER A 211 -11.57 -5.61 10.14
C SER A 211 -11.94 -4.57 11.20
N VAL A 212 -12.26 -5.04 12.41
CA VAL A 212 -12.32 -4.18 13.61
C VAL A 212 -10.94 -3.60 13.94
N SER A 213 -9.86 -4.31 13.60
CA SER A 213 -8.48 -3.91 13.89
C SER A 213 -7.92 -2.78 13.00
N TYR A 214 -8.72 -2.24 12.07
CA TYR A 214 -8.28 -1.18 11.15
C TYR A 214 -7.61 0.00 11.88
N GLY A 215 -6.39 0.33 11.51
CA GLY A 215 -5.59 1.38 12.17
C GLY A 215 -4.90 0.99 13.49
N GLN A 216 -5.02 -0.25 14.00
CA GLN A 216 -4.26 -0.68 15.20
C GLN A 216 -2.75 -0.89 14.92
N SER A 217 -2.37 -0.98 13.66
CA SER A 217 -0.97 -1.02 13.22
C SER A 217 -0.86 -0.39 11.82
N GLY A 218 0.35 0.03 11.45
CA GLY A 218 0.67 0.18 10.03
C GLY A 218 0.70 -1.21 9.38
N LEU A 219 0.35 -1.29 8.10
CA LEU A 219 0.44 -2.52 7.31
C LEU A 219 1.61 -2.42 6.35
N ASP A 220 2.51 -3.40 6.35
CA ASP A 220 3.59 -3.50 5.37
C ASP A 220 3.13 -4.27 4.13
N LEU A 221 2.35 -3.56 3.30
CA LEU A 221 1.80 -4.11 2.06
C LEU A 221 2.88 -4.31 0.99
N ALA A 222 3.96 -3.52 1.05
CA ALA A 222 5.15 -3.73 0.22
C ALA A 222 5.78 -5.10 0.47
N LYS A 223 6.01 -5.44 1.74
CA LYS A 223 6.60 -6.73 2.13
C LYS A 223 5.66 -7.89 1.86
N LEU A 224 4.35 -7.70 2.07
CA LEU A 224 3.32 -8.70 1.73
C LEU A 224 3.36 -9.06 0.23
N ALA A 225 3.51 -8.06 -0.65
CA ALA A 225 3.60 -8.29 -2.08
C ALA A 225 4.94 -8.91 -2.51
N ALA A 226 6.05 -8.49 -1.90
CA ALA A 226 7.40 -8.80 -2.40
C ALA A 226 8.07 -10.05 -1.81
N SER A 227 7.61 -10.54 -0.65
CA SER A 227 8.32 -11.60 0.08
C SER A 227 7.38 -12.71 0.56
N PRO A 228 7.14 -13.74 -0.28
CA PRO A 228 6.49 -14.97 0.16
C PRO A 228 7.15 -15.58 1.39
N GLY A 229 6.37 -16.16 2.31
CA GLY A 229 6.88 -16.79 3.53
C GLY A 229 7.31 -15.82 4.64
N THR A 230 7.06 -14.52 4.49
CA THR A 230 7.21 -13.53 5.56
C THR A 230 6.27 -13.85 6.73
N GLU A 231 6.78 -13.74 7.96
CA GLU A 231 5.96 -13.99 9.14
C GLU A 231 4.90 -12.92 9.30
N ALA A 232 3.70 -13.28 9.79
CA ALA A 232 2.63 -12.31 10.02
C ALA A 232 3.09 -11.10 10.86
N LYS A 233 3.91 -11.34 11.89
CA LYS A 233 4.47 -10.27 12.74
C LYS A 233 5.39 -9.28 12.01
N GLU A 234 5.98 -9.69 10.90
CA GLU A 234 6.81 -8.83 10.05
C GLU A 234 5.96 -7.95 9.11
N LEU A 235 4.66 -8.23 8.95
CA LEU A 235 3.73 -7.47 8.10
C LEU A 235 3.02 -6.35 8.86
N PHE A 236 3.02 -6.42 10.19
CA PHE A 236 2.36 -5.44 11.04
C PHE A 236 3.41 -4.52 11.66
N VAL A 237 3.43 -3.27 11.20
CA VAL A 237 4.36 -2.25 11.69
C VAL A 237 3.94 -1.87 13.12
N PRO A 238 4.74 -2.23 14.14
CA PRO A 238 4.31 -2.04 15.52
C PRO A 238 4.38 -0.56 15.92
N ARG A 239 3.38 -0.11 16.68
CA ARG A 239 3.26 1.29 17.10
C ARG A 239 3.63 1.44 18.57
N ASN A 240 4.22 2.58 18.94
CA ASN A 240 4.43 2.93 20.33
C ASN A 240 3.07 3.17 21.03
N GLN A 241 2.79 2.44 22.09
CA GLN A 241 1.48 2.46 22.73
C GLN A 241 1.49 1.95 24.18
N LEU A 242 0.37 2.19 24.86
CA LEU A 242 0.00 1.55 26.10
C LEU A 242 -1.18 0.61 25.84
N SER A 243 -1.10 -0.64 26.29
CA SER A 243 -2.22 -1.57 26.23
C SER A 243 -2.44 -2.23 27.58
N MET A 244 -3.70 -2.47 27.92
CA MET A 244 -4.12 -3.08 29.17
C MET A 244 -5.26 -4.07 28.91
N THR A 245 -5.21 -5.21 29.59
CA THR A 245 -6.28 -6.20 29.61
C THR A 245 -6.51 -6.64 31.05
N PHE A 246 -7.78 -6.75 31.43
CA PHE A 246 -8.21 -7.28 32.71
C PHE A 246 -9.21 -8.40 32.46
N THR A 247 -8.75 -9.64 32.67
CA THR A 247 -9.65 -10.80 32.76
C THR A 247 -10.35 -10.68 34.10
N VAL A 248 -11.64 -10.38 34.07
CA VAL A 248 -12.47 -10.16 35.26
C VAL A 248 -12.78 -11.50 35.93
N ASN A 249 -13.11 -12.49 35.10
CA ASN A 249 -13.40 -13.87 35.49
C ASN A 249 -13.17 -14.78 34.26
N PRO A 250 -13.41 -16.10 34.32
CA PRO A 250 -13.17 -17.01 33.19
C PRO A 250 -13.95 -16.69 31.90
N GLU A 251 -15.03 -15.91 31.97
CA GLU A 251 -15.86 -15.58 30.80
C GLU A 251 -15.65 -14.15 30.29
N LEU A 252 -15.27 -13.19 31.14
CA LEU A 252 -15.28 -11.77 30.80
C LEU A 252 -13.87 -11.16 30.86
N THR A 253 -13.45 -10.57 29.74
CA THR A 253 -12.23 -9.75 29.64
C THR A 253 -12.59 -8.35 29.18
N VAL A 254 -12.02 -7.33 29.84
CA VAL A 254 -12.08 -5.93 29.41
C VAL A 254 -10.68 -5.42 29.07
N GLY A 255 -10.58 -4.39 28.24
CA GLY A 255 -9.28 -3.94 27.76
C GLY A 255 -9.33 -2.54 27.18
N ALA A 256 -8.18 -1.90 27.18
CA ALA A 256 -7.99 -0.54 26.68
C ALA A 256 -6.65 -0.42 25.96
N GLN A 257 -6.60 0.49 25.00
CA GLN A 257 -5.43 0.77 24.18
C GLN A 257 -5.32 2.28 23.96
N TYR A 258 -4.11 2.82 24.06
CA TYR A 258 -3.81 4.22 23.77
C TYR A 258 -2.51 4.31 23.00
N PHE A 259 -2.53 4.94 21.83
CA PHE A 259 -1.36 5.06 20.97
C PHE A 259 -0.61 6.37 21.25
N LEU A 260 0.72 6.27 21.26
CA LEU A 260 1.67 7.36 21.49
C LEU A 260 2.37 7.82 20.21
N ASP A 261 2.11 7.12 19.11
CA ASP A 261 2.63 7.46 17.79
C ASP A 261 1.71 6.95 16.69
N TRP A 262 1.86 7.47 15.47
CA TRP A 262 1.10 7.08 14.29
C TRP A 262 2.02 6.76 13.11
N ASP A 263 1.71 5.69 12.39
CA ASP A 263 2.43 5.24 11.20
C ASP A 263 1.45 4.94 10.06
N ALA A 264 1.78 5.40 8.85
CA ALA A 264 1.05 5.03 7.64
C ALA A 264 1.34 3.57 7.25
N ALA A 265 0.46 3.00 6.42
CA ALA A 265 0.75 1.76 5.73
C ALA A 265 1.94 1.94 4.76
N ARG A 266 2.83 0.95 4.72
CA ARG A 266 3.94 0.92 3.77
C ARG A 266 3.45 0.29 2.48
N LEU A 267 3.30 1.12 1.45
CA LEU A 267 2.90 0.71 0.11
C LEU A 267 4.14 0.37 -0.72
N PRO A 268 4.03 -0.51 -1.74
CA PRO A 268 5.10 -0.70 -2.69
C PRO A 268 5.56 0.64 -3.27
N GLU A 269 6.87 0.91 -3.19
CA GLU A 269 7.41 2.24 -3.50
C GLU A 269 7.47 2.50 -5.01
N ALA A 270 7.36 3.77 -5.41
CA ALA A 270 7.51 4.21 -6.79
C ALA A 270 8.78 3.64 -7.43
N GLY A 271 8.67 3.10 -8.65
CA GLY A 271 9.77 2.48 -9.38
C GLY A 271 10.19 1.07 -8.92
N THR A 272 9.64 0.54 -7.83
CA THR A 272 9.92 -0.84 -7.40
C THR A 272 9.08 -1.86 -8.17
N TYR A 273 9.44 -3.15 -8.12
CA TYR A 273 8.75 -4.17 -8.92
C TYR A 273 7.25 -4.27 -8.63
N TYR A 274 6.81 -4.07 -7.39
CA TYR A 274 5.37 -4.07 -7.04
C TYR A 274 4.77 -2.67 -6.92
N GLY A 275 5.54 -1.61 -7.21
CA GLY A 275 5.07 -0.22 -7.25
C GLY A 275 4.05 -0.02 -8.36
N GLY A 276 2.76 -0.16 -8.04
CA GLY A 276 1.66 -0.04 -9.01
C GLY A 276 1.23 1.41 -9.29
N SER A 277 1.82 2.37 -8.58
CA SER A 277 1.63 3.82 -8.77
C SER A 277 2.89 4.55 -8.33
N ASP A 278 3.31 5.52 -9.12
CA ASP A 278 4.51 6.33 -8.89
C ASP A 278 4.21 7.56 -7.98
N LEU A 279 2.95 7.71 -7.55
CA LEU A 279 2.44 8.84 -6.75
C LEU A 279 2.39 8.57 -5.24
N ILE A 280 2.46 7.30 -4.85
CA ILE A 280 2.21 6.84 -3.48
C ILE A 280 3.46 6.20 -2.88
N GLY A 281 3.51 6.10 -1.55
CA GLY A 281 4.68 5.64 -0.81
C GLY A 281 5.59 6.81 -0.41
N TYR A 282 6.59 6.55 0.42
CA TYR A 282 7.51 7.58 0.93
C TYR A 282 8.57 8.00 -0.09
N GLY A 283 8.82 7.13 -1.06
CA GLY A 283 9.76 7.30 -2.15
C GLY A 283 9.21 7.99 -3.39
N ALA A 284 7.90 8.24 -3.48
CA ALA A 284 7.28 9.02 -4.56
C ALA A 284 7.77 10.47 -4.58
N GLN A 285 7.98 11.04 -5.77
CA GLN A 285 8.75 12.29 -5.94
C GLN A 285 8.01 13.38 -6.71
N SER A 286 7.28 13.03 -7.77
CA SER A 286 6.49 13.95 -8.58
C SER A 286 5.16 13.33 -8.99
N PHE A 287 4.26 14.19 -9.47
CA PHE A 287 3.03 13.83 -10.13
C PHE A 287 3.03 14.48 -11.52
N LEU A 288 2.97 13.68 -12.57
CA LEU A 288 2.83 14.16 -13.95
C LEU A 288 1.36 14.39 -14.28
N LEU A 289 1.00 15.65 -14.50
CA LEU A 289 -0.33 16.07 -14.90
C LEU A 289 -0.35 16.39 -16.39
N GLY A 290 -1.26 15.75 -17.13
CA GLY A 290 -1.42 16.03 -18.55
C GLY A 290 -2.21 17.29 -18.83
N ASN A 291 -1.76 18.08 -19.79
CA ASN A 291 -2.56 19.10 -20.47
C ASN A 291 -3.06 18.53 -21.79
N THR A 292 -4.36 18.62 -22.00
CA THR A 292 -5.07 17.87 -23.05
C THR A 292 -4.79 18.48 -24.42
N ASN A 293 -5.20 17.81 -25.52
CA ASN A 293 -4.94 18.31 -26.88
C ASN A 293 -6.14 18.96 -27.58
N ALA A 294 -7.00 19.57 -26.77
CA ALA A 294 -8.13 20.38 -27.19
C ALA A 294 -7.79 21.88 -27.29
N VAL A 295 -7.78 22.44 -28.50
CA VAL A 295 -7.64 23.90 -28.65
C VAL A 295 -8.83 24.62 -28.01
N VAL A 296 -8.55 25.55 -27.11
CA VAL A 296 -9.48 26.45 -26.43
C VAL A 296 -9.54 27.75 -27.22
N PRO A 297 -10.69 28.11 -27.81
CA PRO A 297 -10.84 29.37 -28.54
C PRO A 297 -10.46 30.56 -27.65
N GLY A 298 -9.52 31.39 -28.13
CA GLY A 298 -9.03 32.56 -27.40
C GLY A 298 -7.95 32.28 -26.35
N SER A 299 -7.47 31.03 -26.18
CA SER A 299 -6.26 30.76 -25.41
C SER A 299 -5.01 30.98 -26.27
N PRO A 300 -4.01 31.77 -25.82
CA PRO A 300 -2.77 31.96 -26.57
C PRO A 300 -1.88 30.70 -26.60
N LEU A 301 -2.15 29.70 -25.74
CA LEU A 301 -1.37 28.46 -25.64
C LEU A 301 -1.91 27.29 -26.47
N GLY A 302 -3.13 27.41 -26.99
CA GLY A 302 -3.81 26.27 -27.59
C GLY A 302 -4.66 25.54 -26.56
N CYS A 303 -4.12 24.92 -25.50
CA CYS A 303 -4.87 23.91 -24.73
C CYS A 303 -5.01 24.16 -23.21
N GLY A 304 -5.72 25.23 -22.82
CA GLY A 304 -5.96 25.53 -21.39
C GLY A 304 -4.77 26.28 -20.76
N LEU A 305 -4.18 25.72 -19.70
CA LEU A 305 -3.10 26.33 -18.91
C LEU A 305 -1.69 26.06 -19.45
N ALA A 306 -1.55 25.15 -20.42
CA ALA A 306 -0.28 24.78 -21.04
C ALA A 306 -0.47 24.50 -22.54
N PRO A 307 0.64 24.31 -23.30
CA PRO A 307 0.57 23.80 -24.67
C PRO A 307 -0.13 22.43 -24.73
N CYS A 308 -0.71 22.14 -25.90
CA CYS A 308 -1.34 20.86 -26.16
C CYS A 308 -0.34 19.72 -26.00
N ASN A 309 -0.73 18.64 -25.31
CA ASN A 309 0.14 17.48 -24.97
C ASN A 309 1.29 17.78 -24.02
N ALA A 310 1.34 18.97 -23.40
CA ALA A 310 2.35 19.25 -22.39
C ALA A 310 2.05 18.48 -21.09
N LEU A 311 3.08 17.92 -20.48
CA LEU A 311 3.02 17.41 -19.12
C LEU A 311 3.54 18.48 -18.15
N THR A 312 2.81 18.69 -17.07
CA THR A 312 3.25 19.46 -15.91
C THR A 312 3.80 18.47 -14.89
N ASN A 313 5.06 18.60 -14.52
CA ASN A 313 5.62 17.92 -13.37
C ASN A 313 5.25 18.73 -12.11
N VAL A 314 4.60 18.09 -11.15
CA VAL A 314 4.30 18.67 -9.83
C VAL A 314 5.14 17.94 -8.80
N ARG A 315 6.04 18.65 -8.12
CA ARG A 315 6.90 18.07 -7.09
C ARG A 315 6.10 17.68 -5.84
N ARG A 316 6.59 16.69 -5.10
CA ARG A 316 6.01 16.33 -3.80
C ARG A 316 6.28 17.41 -2.74
N GLY A 317 5.26 17.71 -1.95
CA GLY A 317 5.30 18.58 -0.77
C GLY A 317 5.32 17.78 0.54
N HIS A 318 4.89 18.41 1.63
CA HIS A 318 4.80 17.77 2.94
C HIS A 318 3.42 17.18 3.19
N ASP A 319 3.38 15.89 3.49
CA ASP A 319 2.14 15.17 3.77
C ASP A 319 1.42 15.73 5.02
N LEU A 320 0.08 15.68 5.00
CA LEU A 320 -0.75 15.98 6.15
C LEU A 320 -0.92 14.69 6.95
N THR A 321 -0.11 14.52 7.99
CA THR A 321 -0.23 13.39 8.92
C THR A 321 -1.16 13.76 10.07
N PRO A 322 -1.69 12.79 10.82
CA PRO A 322 -2.29 13.02 12.13
C PRO A 322 -1.24 13.45 13.17
N GLY A 323 -1.70 13.74 14.39
CA GLY A 323 -0.81 13.87 15.54
C GLY A 323 -0.39 12.51 16.12
N SER A 324 0.60 12.52 17.02
CA SER A 324 1.03 11.32 17.78
C SER A 324 0.11 11.02 18.98
N SER A 325 -1.10 11.57 19.00
CA SER A 325 -2.11 11.37 20.04
C SER A 325 -3.51 11.48 19.43
N GLY A 326 -4.51 10.86 20.07
CA GLY A 326 -5.90 10.85 19.60
C GLY A 326 -6.40 9.45 19.21
N ASP A 327 -5.48 8.53 18.96
CA ASP A 327 -5.80 7.13 18.69
C ASP A 327 -5.93 6.33 19.99
N TRP A 328 -7.10 5.73 20.22
CA TRP A 328 -7.38 4.93 21.40
C TRP A 328 -8.56 3.97 21.19
N GLY A 329 -8.75 3.06 22.13
CA GLY A 329 -9.92 2.18 22.11
C GLY A 329 -10.18 1.47 23.41
N ILE A 330 -11.37 0.90 23.50
CA ILE A 330 -11.79 -0.01 24.56
C ILE A 330 -12.49 -1.23 23.96
N MET A 331 -12.41 -2.34 24.69
CA MET A 331 -13.01 -3.61 24.31
C MET A 331 -13.63 -4.33 25.51
N ALA A 332 -14.59 -5.19 25.21
CA ALA A 332 -15.05 -6.25 26.09
C ALA A 332 -15.17 -7.55 25.27
N LYS A 333 -14.64 -8.66 25.80
CA LYS A 333 -14.82 -10.01 25.26
C LYS A 333 -15.57 -10.84 26.30
N TRP A 334 -16.63 -11.51 25.87
CA TRP A 334 -17.47 -12.36 26.72
C TRP A 334 -17.63 -13.74 26.12
N SER A 335 -17.24 -14.77 26.86
CA SER A 335 -17.22 -16.17 26.44
C SER A 335 -18.12 -17.03 27.32
N PRO A 336 -19.45 -16.84 27.28
CA PRO A 336 -20.34 -17.55 28.18
C PRO A 336 -20.45 -19.03 27.83
N ALA A 337 -20.57 -19.87 28.86
CA ALA A 337 -20.66 -21.33 28.69
C ALA A 337 -21.78 -21.80 27.73
N TRP A 338 -22.91 -21.09 27.68
CA TRP A 338 -24.03 -21.44 26.78
C TRP A 338 -23.74 -21.15 25.30
N LEU A 339 -22.84 -20.20 25.02
CA LEU A 339 -22.48 -19.84 23.66
C LEU A 339 -21.42 -20.81 23.11
N ASP A 340 -20.55 -21.34 23.97
CA ASP A 340 -19.38 -22.13 23.55
C ASP A 340 -18.60 -21.41 22.44
N GLY A 341 -18.29 -20.14 22.72
CA GLY A 341 -17.72 -19.18 21.79
C GLY A 341 -17.53 -17.83 22.49
N THR A 342 -16.96 -16.85 21.77
CA THR A 342 -16.61 -15.54 22.31
C THR A 342 -17.28 -14.43 21.51
N LEU A 343 -17.97 -13.52 22.20
CA LEU A 343 -18.48 -12.27 21.65
C LEU A 343 -17.51 -11.13 21.99
N GLY A 344 -17.21 -10.27 21.02
CA GLY A 344 -16.45 -9.05 21.22
C GLY A 344 -17.30 -7.81 20.99
N VAL A 345 -17.09 -6.77 21.80
CA VAL A 345 -17.64 -5.42 21.60
C VAL A 345 -16.51 -4.42 21.67
N TYR A 346 -16.48 -3.47 20.75
CA TYR A 346 -15.37 -2.54 20.56
C TYR A 346 -15.86 -1.12 20.30
N TYR A 347 -15.16 -0.16 20.90
CA TYR A 347 -15.20 1.24 20.48
C TYR A 347 -13.78 1.76 20.32
N ARG A 348 -13.52 2.42 19.19
CA ARG A 348 -12.20 2.97 18.88
C ARG A 348 -12.30 4.32 18.21
N GLU A 349 -11.31 5.15 18.43
CA GLU A 349 -11.01 6.34 17.64
C GLU A 349 -9.62 6.13 17.04
N THR A 350 -9.50 6.28 15.73
CA THR A 350 -8.27 5.98 15.00
C THR A 350 -8.05 6.98 13.89
N SER A 351 -6.80 7.16 13.52
CA SER A 351 -6.40 7.81 12.28
C SER A 351 -6.31 6.81 11.13
N GLU A 352 -6.46 7.36 9.93
CA GLU A 352 -6.29 6.68 8.66
C GLU A 352 -4.84 6.25 8.47
N ILE A 353 -4.62 5.07 7.89
CA ILE A 353 -3.29 4.53 7.54
C ILE A 353 -3.06 4.49 6.03
N LEU A 354 -4.11 4.66 5.21
CA LEU A 354 -4.04 4.73 3.75
C LEU A 354 -4.15 6.18 3.25
N PRO A 355 -3.28 6.62 2.34
CA PRO A 355 -3.25 8.02 1.93
C PRO A 355 -4.40 8.41 0.99
N GLN A 356 -4.76 9.69 1.04
CA GLN A 356 -5.49 10.41 -0.01
C GLN A 356 -4.55 11.40 -0.68
N ALA A 357 -4.49 11.41 -2.02
CA ALA A 357 -3.65 12.38 -2.73
C ALA A 357 -4.35 13.74 -2.84
N TRP A 358 -3.60 14.83 -2.71
CA TRP A 358 -4.10 16.16 -2.99
C TRP A 358 -3.02 17.07 -3.57
N LEU A 359 -3.43 18.20 -4.13
CA LEU A 359 -2.58 19.19 -4.77
C LEU A 359 -2.81 20.55 -4.15
N ASP A 360 -1.73 21.18 -3.68
CA ASP A 360 -1.73 22.59 -3.32
C ASP A 360 -1.51 23.44 -4.58
N ALA A 361 -2.61 23.95 -5.12
CA ALA A 361 -2.63 24.85 -6.27
C ALA A 361 -2.94 26.30 -5.86
N ARG A 362 -2.87 26.65 -4.57
CA ARG A 362 -3.22 28.00 -4.08
C ARG A 362 -2.29 29.08 -4.62
N GLY A 363 -1.04 28.72 -4.92
CA GLY A 363 -0.05 29.61 -5.52
C GLY A 363 -0.19 29.79 -7.04
N ILE A 364 -0.96 28.94 -7.73
CA ILE A 364 -1.16 29.08 -9.18
C ILE A 364 -2.05 30.30 -9.45
N THR A 365 -1.53 31.27 -10.19
CA THR A 365 -2.18 32.57 -10.40
C THR A 365 -1.79 33.22 -11.72
N SER A 366 -2.72 33.95 -12.34
CA SER A 366 -2.42 34.84 -13.46
C SER A 366 -2.02 36.25 -13.03
N ALA A 367 -2.09 36.56 -11.73
CA ALA A 367 -1.78 37.89 -11.21
C ALA A 367 -0.32 38.28 -11.49
N ASN A 368 -0.08 39.58 -11.68
CA ASN A 368 1.26 40.13 -11.68
C ASN A 368 1.93 39.89 -10.31
N PRO A 369 3.27 39.96 -10.19
CA PRO A 369 3.97 39.78 -8.92
C PRO A 369 3.50 40.70 -7.77
N ASN A 370 2.91 41.86 -8.10
CA ASN A 370 2.31 42.79 -7.14
C ASN A 370 0.83 42.48 -6.82
N GLY A 371 0.29 41.34 -7.24
CA GLY A 371 -1.09 40.90 -7.01
C GLY A 371 -2.13 41.54 -7.94
N THR A 372 -1.74 42.45 -8.84
CA THR A 372 -2.69 43.13 -9.75
C THR A 372 -3.06 42.27 -10.96
N ARG A 373 -4.20 42.57 -11.58
CA ARG A 373 -4.63 41.91 -12.82
C ARG A 373 -3.68 42.28 -13.97
N PRO A 374 -3.18 41.30 -14.75
CA PRO A 374 -2.39 41.55 -15.95
C PRO A 374 -3.21 42.28 -17.04
N ALA A 375 -2.55 43.16 -17.78
CA ALA A 375 -3.14 43.81 -18.95
C ALA A 375 -2.99 42.91 -20.19
N GLY A 376 -4.05 42.20 -20.56
CA GLY A 376 -4.07 41.29 -21.71
C GLY A 376 -3.78 39.83 -21.34
N GLN A 377 -4.00 38.94 -22.31
CA GLN A 377 -3.95 37.48 -22.09
C GLN A 377 -2.52 36.93 -22.02
N VAL A 378 -1.57 37.51 -22.78
CA VAL A 378 -0.19 37.01 -22.82
C VAL A 378 0.51 37.14 -21.47
N PRO A 379 0.53 38.31 -20.79
CA PRO A 379 1.14 38.42 -19.46
C PRO A 379 0.46 37.52 -18.42
N ALA A 380 -0.86 37.35 -18.51
CA ALA A 380 -1.62 36.47 -17.63
C ALA A 380 -1.20 34.99 -17.75
N VAL A 381 -0.96 34.54 -18.98
CA VAL A 381 -0.47 33.20 -19.26
C VAL A 381 0.96 33.01 -18.79
N VAL A 382 1.84 33.99 -19.04
CA VAL A 382 3.22 33.96 -18.55
C VAL A 382 3.26 33.86 -17.02
N ASN A 383 2.46 34.67 -16.33
CA ASN A 383 2.34 34.61 -14.87
C ASN A 383 1.85 33.25 -14.40
N THR A 384 0.85 32.67 -15.08
CA THR A 384 0.31 31.35 -14.76
C THR A 384 1.40 30.28 -14.87
N LEU A 385 2.12 30.23 -15.99
CA LEU A 385 3.18 29.25 -16.22
C LEU A 385 4.33 29.38 -15.24
N ASN A 386 4.73 30.63 -14.93
CA ASN A 386 5.75 30.88 -13.91
C ASN A 386 5.29 30.45 -12.52
N SER A 387 4.02 30.64 -12.18
CA SER A 387 3.45 30.24 -10.88
C SER A 387 3.29 28.73 -10.69
N LEU A 388 3.49 27.91 -11.74
CA LEU A 388 3.47 26.45 -11.62
C LEU A 388 4.52 25.94 -10.64
N ASP A 389 5.61 26.69 -10.44
CA ASP A 389 6.67 26.37 -9.47
C ASP A 389 6.18 26.28 -8.01
N THR A 390 5.07 26.96 -7.70
CA THR A 390 4.42 26.96 -6.39
C THR A 390 3.58 25.71 -6.13
N ALA A 391 3.20 24.99 -7.19
CA ALA A 391 2.33 23.82 -7.09
C ALA A 391 3.08 22.67 -6.43
N THR A 392 2.40 21.95 -5.53
CA THR A 392 2.93 20.74 -4.90
C THR A 392 1.83 19.71 -4.76
N TYR A 393 2.15 18.43 -4.83
CA TYR A 393 1.22 17.36 -4.46
C TYR A 393 1.69 16.69 -3.16
N GLN A 394 0.75 16.18 -2.37
CA GLN A 394 1.02 15.57 -1.08
C GLN A 394 0.02 14.45 -0.82
N LEU A 395 0.30 13.69 0.24
CA LEU A 395 -0.65 12.74 0.80
C LEU A 395 -1.30 13.33 2.05
N ALA A 396 -2.54 12.98 2.29
CA ALA A 396 -3.33 13.36 3.45
C ALA A 396 -3.86 12.11 4.15
N TYR A 397 -3.82 12.13 5.48
CA TYR A 397 -4.23 11.05 6.35
C TYR A 397 -5.16 11.61 7.42
N ALA A 398 -6.41 11.15 7.40
CA ALA A 398 -7.45 11.63 8.28
C ALA A 398 -7.23 11.23 9.73
N ASP A 399 -7.72 12.03 10.67
CA ASP A 399 -7.90 11.66 12.07
C ASP A 399 -9.40 11.52 12.43
N ASN A 400 -9.65 11.13 13.69
CA ASN A 400 -11.00 11.07 14.27
C ASN A 400 -11.98 10.13 13.55
N ILE A 401 -11.50 8.99 13.04
CA ILE A 401 -12.36 7.91 12.52
C ILE A 401 -12.88 7.12 13.72
N LYS A 402 -14.19 7.07 13.90
CA LYS A 402 -14.82 6.36 15.03
C LYS A 402 -15.31 5.01 14.58
N ILE A 403 -14.85 3.94 15.22
CA ILE A 403 -15.19 2.56 14.89
C ILE A 403 -16.00 1.95 16.04
N PHE A 404 -17.19 1.46 15.69
CA PHE A 404 -18.03 0.63 16.57
C PHE A 404 -17.99 -0.79 16.02
N GLY A 405 -17.51 -1.75 16.81
CA GLY A 405 -17.28 -3.12 16.36
C GLY A 405 -18.02 -4.15 17.21
N LEU A 406 -18.44 -5.23 16.56
CA LEU A 406 -18.88 -6.48 17.16
C LEU A 406 -18.08 -7.62 16.53
N SER A 407 -17.73 -8.63 17.32
CA SER A 407 -17.16 -9.86 16.79
C SER A 407 -17.76 -11.12 17.41
N LEU A 408 -17.64 -12.23 16.68
CA LEU A 408 -18.00 -13.56 17.14
C LEU A 408 -16.91 -14.55 16.72
N SER A 409 -16.46 -15.37 17.67
CA SER A 409 -15.52 -16.46 17.44
C SER A 409 -16.10 -17.76 18.01
N LYS A 410 -16.28 -18.80 17.20
CA LYS A 410 -16.92 -20.04 17.63
C LYS A 410 -16.58 -21.23 16.72
N ASP A 411 -16.46 -22.42 17.28
CA ASP A 411 -16.48 -23.66 16.48
C ASP A 411 -17.90 -24.03 16.06
N VAL A 412 -18.09 -24.27 14.76
CA VAL A 412 -19.36 -24.73 14.19
C VAL A 412 -19.08 -25.96 13.33
N GLY A 413 -19.32 -27.14 13.90
CA GLY A 413 -19.20 -28.40 13.17
C GLY A 413 -17.76 -28.75 12.79
N GLY A 414 -16.78 -28.42 13.64
CA GLY A 414 -15.35 -28.64 13.40
C GLY A 414 -14.70 -27.59 12.49
N ILE A 415 -15.40 -26.48 12.25
CA ILE A 415 -14.89 -25.30 11.56
C ILE A 415 -14.76 -24.19 12.60
N SER A 416 -13.55 -23.65 12.77
CA SER A 416 -13.35 -22.43 13.56
C SER A 416 -13.86 -21.24 12.75
N VAL A 417 -14.97 -20.65 13.18
CA VAL A 417 -15.65 -19.53 12.51
C VAL A 417 -15.39 -18.23 13.26
N GLY A 418 -14.90 -17.22 12.54
CA GLY A 418 -14.74 -15.85 13.01
C GLY A 418 -15.63 -14.89 12.21
N SER A 419 -16.22 -13.90 12.86
CA SER A 419 -16.92 -12.80 12.19
C SER A 419 -16.66 -11.47 12.86
N ASP A 420 -16.41 -10.44 12.06
CA ASP A 420 -16.32 -9.04 12.50
C ASP A 420 -17.37 -8.20 11.78
N LEU A 421 -18.14 -7.41 12.52
CA LEU A 421 -19.03 -6.39 11.99
C LEU A 421 -18.61 -5.04 12.57
N ASN A 422 -18.39 -4.02 11.74
CA ASN A 422 -18.08 -2.69 12.25
C ASN A 422 -18.70 -1.57 11.41
N ILE A 423 -19.09 -0.50 12.10
CA ILE A 423 -19.50 0.77 11.51
C ILE A 423 -18.42 1.79 11.79
N ARG A 424 -18.02 2.54 10.76
CA ARG A 424 -17.03 3.60 10.85
C ARG A 424 -17.67 4.92 10.48
N HIS A 425 -17.48 5.93 11.32
CA HIS A 425 -17.89 7.30 11.06
C HIS A 425 -16.67 8.15 10.67
N ASN A 426 -16.90 9.16 9.83
CA ASN A 426 -15.85 10.05 9.33
C ASN A 426 -14.76 9.30 8.53
N MET A 427 -15.13 8.21 7.84
CA MET A 427 -14.21 7.41 7.05
C MET A 427 -13.88 8.12 5.73
N PRO A 428 -12.59 8.32 5.39
CA PRO A 428 -12.18 8.76 4.05
C PRO A 428 -12.63 7.77 3.00
N LEU A 429 -13.29 8.26 1.96
CA LEU A 429 -13.83 7.47 0.87
C LEU A 429 -12.88 7.47 -0.33
N ALA A 430 -13.03 6.51 -1.23
CA ALA A 430 -12.30 6.44 -2.49
C ALA A 430 -12.57 7.70 -3.32
N SER A 431 -11.61 8.62 -3.33
CA SER A 431 -11.75 9.97 -3.88
C SER A 431 -10.80 10.20 -5.05
N ILE A 432 -11.17 11.10 -5.97
CA ILE A 432 -10.20 11.72 -6.88
C ILE A 432 -9.30 12.67 -6.08
N PRO A 433 -8.06 12.96 -6.53
CA PRO A 433 -7.20 13.88 -5.83
C PRO A 433 -7.83 15.28 -5.70
N ALA A 434 -7.85 15.82 -4.48
CA ALA A 434 -8.29 17.20 -4.26
C ALA A 434 -7.30 18.20 -4.85
N ILE A 435 -7.80 19.33 -5.35
CA ILE A 435 -7.01 20.45 -5.86
C ILE A 435 -7.40 21.68 -5.06
N VAL A 436 -6.57 22.05 -4.09
CA VAL A 436 -6.83 23.22 -3.24
C VAL A 436 -6.47 24.47 -3.99
N SER A 437 -7.45 25.33 -4.23
CA SER A 437 -7.27 26.61 -4.94
C SER A 437 -7.46 27.80 -4.00
N SER A 438 -6.86 28.94 -4.36
CA SER A 438 -7.24 30.21 -3.77
C SER A 438 -8.64 30.63 -4.25
N THR A 439 -9.34 31.43 -3.44
CA THR A 439 -10.65 32.03 -3.79
C THR A 439 -10.51 33.29 -4.67
N SER A 440 -9.28 33.70 -4.99
CA SER A 440 -8.99 34.84 -5.85
C SER A 440 -9.61 34.65 -7.23
N PRO A 441 -10.23 35.69 -7.84
CA PRO A 441 -10.66 35.66 -9.24
C PRO A 441 -9.52 35.36 -10.24
N LEU A 442 -8.26 35.53 -9.82
CA LEU A 442 -7.06 35.23 -10.60
C LEU A 442 -6.42 33.88 -10.24
N GLY A 443 -7.04 33.09 -9.35
CA GLY A 443 -6.59 31.75 -8.96
C GLY A 443 -7.20 30.63 -9.81
N LEU A 444 -6.60 29.42 -9.75
CA LEU A 444 -6.94 28.27 -10.59
C LEU A 444 -8.45 27.95 -10.60
N GLY A 445 -9.04 27.80 -9.41
CA GLY A 445 -10.44 27.41 -9.24
C GLY A 445 -11.43 28.43 -9.77
N LYS A 446 -11.06 29.72 -9.82
CA LYS A 446 -11.86 30.78 -10.44
C LYS A 446 -11.52 31.00 -11.91
N GLY A 447 -10.74 30.10 -12.53
CA GLY A 447 -10.40 30.14 -13.95
C GLY A 447 -9.31 31.15 -14.29
N LEU A 448 -8.56 31.64 -13.30
CA LEU A 448 -7.43 32.59 -13.47
C LEU A 448 -7.82 33.92 -14.15
N GLY A 449 -9.11 34.25 -14.26
CA GLY A 449 -9.60 35.35 -15.08
C GLY A 449 -9.38 35.17 -16.59
N LEU A 450 -9.03 33.95 -17.02
CA LEU A 450 -8.74 33.55 -18.41
C LEU A 450 -9.73 32.51 -18.94
N LEU A 451 -10.24 31.68 -18.05
CA LEU A 451 -11.11 30.54 -18.30
C LEU A 451 -12.35 30.64 -17.40
N PRO A 452 -13.43 29.88 -17.70
CA PRO A 452 -14.53 29.71 -16.76
C PRO A 452 -14.04 29.18 -15.41
N ALA A 453 -14.81 29.47 -14.36
CA ALA A 453 -14.58 28.89 -13.04
C ALA A 453 -14.70 27.36 -13.09
N ARG A 454 -13.83 26.67 -12.36
CA ARG A 454 -13.77 25.21 -12.34
C ARG A 454 -14.92 24.64 -11.55
N THR A 455 -15.41 23.49 -11.99
CA THR A 455 -16.42 22.72 -11.26
C THR A 455 -15.76 21.89 -10.15
N ASP A 456 -16.47 21.68 -9.04
CA ASP A 456 -15.98 20.83 -7.94
C ASP A 456 -15.70 19.38 -8.42
N ALA A 457 -16.37 18.95 -9.49
CA ALA A 457 -16.14 17.67 -10.19
C ALA A 457 -14.73 17.51 -10.79
N THR A 458 -13.97 18.60 -10.96
CA THR A 458 -12.55 18.56 -11.36
C THR A 458 -11.60 18.35 -10.18
N GLY A 459 -12.13 18.17 -8.97
CA GLY A 459 -11.35 18.04 -7.75
C GLY A 459 -11.09 19.37 -7.03
N VAL A 460 -11.50 20.51 -7.59
CA VAL A 460 -11.21 21.82 -7.01
C VAL A 460 -11.98 22.04 -5.71
N ILE A 461 -11.26 22.35 -4.64
CA ILE A 461 -11.81 22.74 -3.34
C ILE A 461 -11.13 24.01 -2.82
N TYR A 462 -11.72 24.63 -1.80
CA TYR A 462 -11.23 25.88 -1.20
C TYR A 462 -10.93 25.74 0.30
N ASP A 463 -10.82 24.50 0.77
CA ASP A 463 -10.51 24.19 2.16
C ASP A 463 -9.12 24.70 2.54
N THR A 464 -8.94 25.02 3.82
CA THR A 464 -7.61 25.32 4.37
C THR A 464 -7.05 24.03 4.96
N PRO A 465 -6.00 23.44 4.36
CA PRO A 465 -5.44 22.18 4.83
C PRO A 465 -4.91 22.31 6.25
N HIS A 466 -5.21 21.32 7.09
CA HIS A 466 -4.68 21.22 8.44
C HIS A 466 -4.24 19.78 8.74
N ARG A 467 -3.48 19.62 9.81
CA ARG A 467 -3.07 18.32 10.33
C ARG A 467 -4.31 17.42 10.55
N GLY A 468 -4.25 16.16 10.12
CA GLY A 468 -5.36 15.21 10.26
C GLY A 468 -6.55 15.42 9.31
N ASP A 469 -6.51 16.38 8.37
CA ASP A 469 -7.54 16.47 7.33
C ASP A 469 -7.33 15.34 6.30
N SER A 470 -8.43 14.76 5.82
CA SER A 470 -8.41 13.73 4.78
C SER A 470 -8.20 14.31 3.38
N MET A 471 -8.52 15.61 3.18
CA MET A 471 -8.57 16.25 1.86
C MET A 471 -9.37 15.44 0.83
N SER A 472 -10.41 14.74 1.29
CA SER A 472 -11.19 13.77 0.51
C SER A 472 -12.68 13.87 0.86
N ALA A 473 -13.52 13.13 0.14
CA ALA A 473 -14.89 12.91 0.58
C ALA A 473 -14.89 11.95 1.79
N THR A 474 -15.75 12.23 2.78
CA THR A 474 -15.90 11.38 3.98
C THR A 474 -17.31 10.83 4.09
N GLY A 475 -17.49 9.80 4.90
CA GLY A 475 -18.81 9.27 5.19
C GLY A 475 -18.86 8.22 6.28
N ASP A 476 -20.06 7.66 6.44
CA ASP A 476 -20.29 6.52 7.33
C ASP A 476 -20.28 5.22 6.50
N THR A 477 -19.55 4.22 6.98
CA THR A 477 -19.37 2.95 6.28
C THR A 477 -19.65 1.77 7.21
N LEU A 478 -20.18 0.69 6.64
CA LEU A 478 -20.35 -0.61 7.30
C LEU A 478 -19.37 -1.59 6.68
N HIS A 479 -18.69 -2.37 7.50
CA HIS A 479 -17.80 -3.44 7.08
C HIS A 479 -18.19 -4.73 7.80
N TRP A 480 -18.12 -5.85 7.08
CA TRP A 480 -18.37 -7.17 7.64
C TRP A 480 -17.39 -8.18 7.07
N THR A 481 -16.85 -9.05 7.93
CA THR A 481 -16.08 -10.22 7.52
C THR A 481 -16.64 -11.47 8.18
N LEU A 482 -16.51 -12.58 7.47
CA LEU A 482 -16.83 -13.92 7.94
C LEU A 482 -15.76 -14.87 7.44
N ASN A 483 -15.00 -15.45 8.36
CA ASN A 483 -13.98 -16.44 8.04
C ASN A 483 -14.27 -17.80 8.67
N GLY A 484 -13.71 -18.83 8.04
CA GLY A 484 -13.73 -20.20 8.50
C GLY A 484 -12.37 -20.84 8.28
N LEU A 485 -11.81 -21.42 9.34
CA LEU A 485 -10.60 -22.23 9.31
C LEU A 485 -10.97 -23.68 9.63
N MET A 486 -10.58 -24.59 8.74
CA MET A 486 -10.77 -26.03 8.95
C MET A 486 -9.54 -26.81 8.51
N THR A 487 -9.35 -27.96 9.16
CA THR A 487 -8.35 -28.96 8.77
C THR A 487 -9.06 -30.16 8.16
N LEU A 488 -8.77 -30.45 6.91
CA LEU A 488 -9.26 -31.61 6.19
C LEU A 488 -8.42 -32.84 6.54
N PRO A 489 -9.06 -33.98 6.84
CA PRO A 489 -8.35 -35.23 7.13
C PRO A 489 -7.71 -35.82 5.87
N LYS A 490 -6.96 -36.92 6.06
CA LYS A 490 -6.32 -37.66 4.98
C LYS A 490 -7.28 -38.04 3.86
N THR A 491 -6.84 -37.85 2.62
CA THR A 491 -7.50 -38.30 1.39
C THR A 491 -6.53 -39.15 0.56
N PRO A 492 -6.97 -39.76 -0.56
CA PRO A 492 -6.04 -40.39 -1.50
C PRO A 492 -5.02 -39.43 -2.14
N VAL A 493 -5.23 -38.11 -2.03
CA VAL A 493 -4.41 -37.08 -2.70
C VAL A 493 -3.43 -36.42 -1.73
N PHE A 494 -3.74 -36.29 -0.44
CA PHE A 494 -2.89 -35.65 0.58
C PHE A 494 -3.11 -36.25 1.97
N ASP A 495 -2.14 -36.10 2.87
CA ASP A 495 -2.24 -36.63 4.25
C ASP A 495 -3.04 -35.71 5.18
N GLN A 496 -2.98 -34.40 4.94
CA GLN A 496 -3.79 -33.39 5.60
C GLN A 496 -3.90 -32.18 4.66
N ALA A 497 -4.94 -31.35 4.82
CA ALA A 497 -4.93 -30.03 4.23
C ALA A 497 -5.57 -29.00 5.16
N THR A 498 -5.11 -27.75 5.10
CA THR A 498 -5.74 -26.63 5.79
C THR A 498 -6.49 -25.77 4.78
N VAL A 499 -7.75 -25.41 5.10
CA VAL A 499 -8.54 -24.45 4.34
C VAL A 499 -8.86 -23.27 5.26
N LEU A 500 -8.50 -22.07 4.83
CA LEU A 500 -8.94 -20.81 5.41
C LEU A 500 -9.68 -20.03 4.34
N ALA A 501 -10.93 -19.69 4.57
CA ALA A 501 -11.70 -18.83 3.68
C ALA A 501 -12.23 -17.63 4.45
N GLU A 502 -12.27 -16.46 3.81
CA GLU A 502 -12.85 -15.24 4.37
C GLU A 502 -13.66 -14.51 3.30
N LEU A 503 -14.94 -14.29 3.59
CA LEU A 503 -15.82 -13.38 2.87
C LEU A 503 -15.69 -12.00 3.51
N TYR A 504 -15.60 -10.96 2.69
CA TYR A 504 -15.65 -9.56 3.14
C TYR A 504 -16.73 -8.78 2.40
N TYR A 505 -17.28 -7.80 3.11
CA TYR A 505 -18.32 -6.89 2.65
C TYR A 505 -18.03 -5.47 3.12
N SER A 506 -18.38 -4.50 2.28
CA SER A 506 -18.45 -3.09 2.68
C SER A 506 -19.68 -2.40 2.11
N ASN A 507 -20.19 -1.38 2.80
CA ASN A 507 -21.31 -0.56 2.38
C ASN A 507 -21.10 0.91 2.76
N LEU A 508 -21.43 1.82 1.83
CA LEU A 508 -21.57 3.24 2.12
C LEU A 508 -22.95 3.50 2.74
N LEU A 509 -22.98 3.78 4.04
CA LEU A 509 -24.21 4.11 4.75
C LEU A 509 -24.64 5.55 4.43
N LYS A 510 -23.69 6.48 4.50
CA LYS A 510 -23.89 7.92 4.31
C LYS A 510 -22.66 8.55 3.66
N LEU A 511 -22.88 9.45 2.72
CA LEU A 511 -21.88 10.38 2.18
C LEU A 511 -22.06 11.73 2.85
N ASP A 512 -20.99 12.31 3.38
CA ASP A 512 -21.04 13.67 3.93
C ASP A 512 -21.03 14.71 2.82
N SER A 513 -21.65 15.87 3.04
CA SER A 513 -21.77 16.93 2.03
C SER A 513 -20.46 17.67 1.78
N LYS A 514 -19.55 17.72 2.78
CA LYS A 514 -18.25 18.37 2.62
C LYS A 514 -17.43 17.56 1.61
N ASN A 515 -16.93 18.23 0.58
CA ASN A 515 -16.09 17.64 -0.47
C ASN A 515 -16.72 16.44 -1.19
N GLU A 516 -18.05 16.29 -1.18
CA GLU A 516 -18.73 15.13 -1.76
C GLU A 516 -18.47 14.93 -3.27
N ALA A 517 -18.13 16.01 -3.98
CA ALA A 517 -17.78 15.98 -5.39
C ALA A 517 -16.46 15.23 -5.67
N LEU A 518 -15.61 15.05 -4.66
CA LEU A 518 -14.37 14.28 -4.77
C LEU A 518 -14.64 12.77 -4.78
N TYR A 519 -15.80 12.32 -4.28
CA TYR A 519 -16.10 10.89 -4.21
C TYR A 519 -16.21 10.29 -5.61
N LYS A 520 -15.42 9.26 -5.89
CA LYS A 520 -15.42 8.57 -7.19
C LYS A 520 -16.76 7.91 -7.55
N GLY A 521 -17.68 7.77 -6.60
CA GLY A 521 -19.03 7.24 -6.87
C GLY A 521 -20.00 8.28 -7.43
N LYS A 522 -19.57 9.53 -7.66
CA LYS A 522 -20.37 10.57 -8.34
C LYS A 522 -20.31 10.40 -9.85
N ASP A 523 -21.36 10.85 -10.54
CA ASP A 523 -21.51 10.76 -12.01
C ASP A 523 -20.40 11.49 -12.80
N SER A 524 -19.65 12.38 -12.15
CA SER A 524 -18.48 13.04 -12.72
C SER A 524 -17.26 12.13 -12.85
N TYR A 525 -17.23 10.96 -12.22
CA TYR A 525 -16.15 10.00 -12.36
C TYR A 525 -16.59 8.84 -13.26
N ARG A 526 -15.71 8.41 -14.16
CA ARG A 526 -16.02 7.43 -15.22
C ARG A 526 -15.08 6.22 -15.25
N GLY A 527 -14.16 6.10 -14.29
CA GLY A 527 -13.24 4.97 -14.23
C GLY A 527 -13.95 3.67 -13.88
N VAL A 528 -13.35 2.53 -14.26
CA VAL A 528 -13.87 1.19 -13.91
C VAL A 528 -13.87 0.92 -12.40
N ASP A 529 -13.09 1.67 -11.63
CA ASP A 529 -13.03 1.67 -10.18
C ASP A 529 -14.01 2.66 -9.53
N ALA A 530 -15.01 3.15 -10.26
CA ALA A 530 -16.10 3.91 -9.67
C ALA A 530 -16.77 3.07 -8.55
N PRO A 531 -16.73 3.52 -7.28
CA PRO A 531 -17.33 2.80 -6.17
C PRO A 531 -18.83 2.59 -6.34
N THR A 532 -19.28 1.39 -6.01
CA THR A 532 -20.71 1.12 -5.81
C THR A 532 -21.08 1.36 -4.35
N ARG A 533 -22.37 1.33 -4.03
CA ARG A 533 -22.82 1.48 -2.63
C ARG A 533 -22.29 0.33 -1.78
N ASP A 534 -22.25 -0.88 -2.32
CA ASP A 534 -21.80 -2.08 -1.65
C ASP A 534 -20.74 -2.83 -2.45
N ASN A 535 -19.88 -3.59 -1.76
CA ASN A 535 -18.88 -4.44 -2.36
C ASN A 535 -18.73 -5.75 -1.58
N TRP A 536 -18.44 -6.82 -2.32
CA TRP A 536 -18.21 -8.17 -1.82
C TRP A 536 -16.93 -8.74 -2.42
N GLY A 537 -16.20 -9.50 -1.62
CA GLY A 537 -15.13 -10.35 -2.13
C GLY A 537 -14.81 -11.50 -1.20
N ILE A 538 -13.95 -12.40 -1.68
CA ILE A 538 -13.56 -13.61 -0.96
C ILE A 538 -12.06 -13.83 -1.09
N ALA A 539 -11.44 -14.25 -0.01
CA ALA A 539 -10.08 -14.77 0.01
C ALA A 539 -10.08 -16.22 0.49
N VAL A 540 -9.34 -17.09 -0.17
CA VAL A 540 -9.24 -18.51 0.16
C VAL A 540 -7.78 -18.94 0.11
N ASN A 541 -7.31 -19.55 1.19
CA ASN A 541 -6.03 -20.24 1.27
C ASN A 541 -6.30 -21.74 1.44
N PHE A 542 -5.63 -22.55 0.63
CA PHE A 542 -5.69 -24.00 0.68
C PHE A 542 -4.28 -24.58 0.63
N THR A 543 -3.91 -25.34 1.66
CA THR A 543 -2.56 -25.90 1.79
C THR A 543 -2.65 -27.41 2.07
N PRO A 544 -2.63 -28.26 1.05
CA PRO A 544 -2.40 -29.69 1.21
C PRO A 544 -0.96 -29.97 1.65
N THR A 545 -0.80 -31.02 2.46
CA THR A 545 0.46 -31.47 3.07
C THR A 545 0.59 -32.98 2.92
N TRP A 546 1.81 -33.43 2.63
CA TRP A 546 2.25 -34.82 2.58
C TRP A 546 3.36 -35.03 3.59
N TYR A 547 3.15 -35.92 4.55
CA TYR A 547 4.10 -36.14 5.64
C TYR A 547 5.12 -37.21 5.27
N GLN A 548 6.36 -36.99 5.69
CA GLN A 548 7.45 -37.97 5.58
C GLN A 548 7.60 -38.54 4.17
N VAL A 549 7.45 -37.70 3.13
CA VAL A 549 7.69 -38.10 1.73
C VAL A 549 9.12 -38.62 1.58
N PHE A 550 10.05 -38.01 2.31
CA PHE A 550 11.33 -38.60 2.68
C PHE A 550 11.50 -38.56 4.21
N PRO A 551 12.40 -39.37 4.81
CA PRO A 551 12.68 -39.30 6.23
C PRO A 551 13.04 -37.87 6.67
N GLY A 552 12.22 -37.30 7.55
CA GLY A 552 12.38 -35.93 8.02
C GLY A 552 12.00 -34.84 7.02
N VAL A 553 11.31 -35.14 5.91
CA VAL A 553 10.86 -34.15 4.92
C VAL A 553 9.36 -34.25 4.71
N ASP A 554 8.66 -33.17 5.04
CA ASP A 554 7.25 -32.98 4.73
C ASP A 554 7.12 -32.04 3.53
N LEU A 555 6.24 -32.36 2.58
CA LEU A 555 5.96 -31.51 1.43
C LEU A 555 4.60 -30.83 1.60
N ASN A 556 4.43 -29.63 1.05
CA ASN A 556 3.16 -28.94 0.99
C ASN A 556 2.97 -28.24 -0.37
N ALA A 557 1.73 -27.90 -0.72
CA ALA A 557 1.45 -27.15 -1.95
C ALA A 557 0.49 -25.99 -1.68
N PRO A 558 0.97 -24.87 -1.10
CA PRO A 558 0.12 -23.74 -0.73
C PRO A 558 -0.47 -23.06 -1.97
N MET A 559 -1.78 -22.85 -1.94
CA MET A 559 -2.54 -22.12 -2.95
C MET A 559 -3.36 -21.02 -2.28
N SER A 560 -3.43 -19.86 -2.92
CA SER A 560 -4.23 -18.74 -2.43
C SER A 560 -4.91 -18.01 -3.57
N VAL A 561 -6.11 -17.49 -3.33
CA VAL A 561 -6.79 -16.56 -4.22
C VAL A 561 -7.51 -15.50 -3.39
N ASN A 562 -7.41 -14.23 -3.78
CA ASN A 562 -8.26 -13.16 -3.31
C ASN A 562 -8.95 -12.56 -4.54
N VAL A 563 -10.28 -12.42 -4.49
CA VAL A 563 -11.08 -11.92 -5.61
C VAL A 563 -12.26 -11.09 -5.13
N GLY A 564 -12.45 -9.91 -5.72
CA GLY A 564 -13.70 -9.18 -5.59
C GLY A 564 -14.80 -9.80 -6.46
N ILE A 565 -15.93 -10.10 -5.85
CA ILE A 565 -17.05 -10.82 -6.47
C ILE A 565 -18.08 -9.84 -7.06
N ALA A 566 -18.38 -8.77 -6.33
CA ALA A 566 -19.42 -7.81 -6.70
C ALA A 566 -19.11 -6.41 -6.19
N GLY A 567 -19.47 -5.40 -6.98
CA GLY A 567 -19.28 -4.00 -6.62
C GLY A 567 -17.82 -3.56 -6.49
N VAL A 568 -17.62 -2.29 -6.17
CA VAL A 568 -16.33 -1.66 -5.89
C VAL A 568 -16.45 -0.94 -4.55
N SER A 569 -15.51 -1.18 -3.64
CA SER A 569 -15.58 -0.67 -2.26
C SER A 569 -15.66 0.87 -2.23
N PRO A 570 -16.46 1.46 -1.32
CA PRO A 570 -16.52 2.90 -1.11
C PRO A 570 -15.25 3.46 -0.46
N VAL A 571 -14.40 2.62 0.13
CA VAL A 571 -13.12 3.01 0.74
C VAL A 571 -11.93 2.51 -0.06
N SER A 572 -10.82 3.26 -0.01
CA SER A 572 -9.55 2.88 -0.64
C SER A 572 -9.05 1.53 -0.12
N GLY A 573 -8.55 0.69 -1.02
CA GLY A 573 -8.00 -0.63 -0.68
C GLY A 573 -9.03 -1.71 -0.32
N GLY A 574 -10.33 -1.42 -0.33
CA GLY A 574 -11.38 -2.39 0.06
C GLY A 574 -11.81 -3.38 -1.03
N GLY A 575 -11.10 -3.45 -2.15
CA GLY A 575 -11.37 -4.41 -3.22
C GLY A 575 -12.41 -3.95 -4.26
N ALA A 576 -12.40 -4.67 -5.39
CA ALA A 576 -13.23 -4.37 -6.55
C ALA A 576 -13.55 -5.64 -7.33
N LYS A 577 -14.74 -5.67 -7.94
CA LYS A 577 -15.21 -6.78 -8.76
C LYS A 577 -14.19 -7.19 -9.83
N ASP A 578 -14.06 -8.50 -10.06
CA ASP A 578 -13.22 -9.12 -11.09
C ASP A 578 -11.74 -8.70 -10.96
N THR A 579 -11.29 -8.36 -9.75
CA THR A 579 -9.93 -7.90 -9.45
C THR A 579 -9.39 -8.67 -8.26
N GLY A 580 -8.10 -8.99 -8.28
CA GLY A 580 -7.52 -9.79 -7.21
C GLY A 580 -6.10 -10.24 -7.49
N ASN A 581 -5.69 -11.24 -6.73
CA ASN A 581 -4.42 -11.94 -6.88
C ASN A 581 -4.56 -13.42 -6.58
N TYR A 582 -3.62 -14.20 -7.06
CA TYR A 582 -3.53 -15.61 -6.79
C TYR A 582 -2.09 -16.05 -6.65
N ALA A 583 -1.91 -17.19 -5.99
CA ALA A 583 -0.62 -17.84 -5.94
C ALA A 583 -0.74 -19.35 -5.84
N VAL A 584 0.27 -20.02 -6.37
CA VAL A 584 0.42 -21.47 -6.33
C VAL A 584 1.87 -21.78 -6.02
N GLY A 585 2.11 -22.63 -5.03
CA GLY A 585 3.46 -23.01 -4.65
C GLY A 585 3.61 -24.48 -4.29
N VAL A 586 4.86 -24.89 -4.16
CA VAL A 586 5.28 -26.17 -3.60
C VAL A 586 6.38 -25.89 -2.58
N GLY A 587 6.21 -26.40 -1.37
CA GLY A 587 7.13 -26.23 -0.27
C GLY A 587 7.63 -27.55 0.30
N ALA A 588 8.77 -27.49 0.97
CA ALA A 588 9.37 -28.58 1.72
C ALA A 588 9.80 -28.08 3.10
N VAL A 589 9.39 -28.82 4.13
CA VAL A 589 9.81 -28.62 5.52
C VAL A 589 10.74 -29.77 5.89
N VAL A 590 12.02 -29.45 6.08
CA VAL A 590 13.08 -30.41 6.35
C VAL A 590 13.44 -30.34 7.83
N TYR A 591 13.30 -31.47 8.53
CA TYR A 591 13.49 -31.68 9.96
C TYR A 591 12.72 -30.69 10.85
N ASN A 592 11.57 -30.18 10.38
CA ASN A 592 10.82 -29.11 11.04
C ASN A 592 11.65 -27.86 11.36
N LYS A 593 12.68 -27.60 10.53
CA LYS A 593 13.68 -26.55 10.79
C LYS A 593 13.99 -25.71 9.57
N TYR A 594 14.22 -26.35 8.43
CA TYR A 594 14.53 -25.67 7.18
C TYR A 594 13.30 -25.66 6.28
N PHE A 595 12.87 -24.47 5.90
CA PHE A 595 11.71 -24.25 5.04
C PHE A 595 12.21 -23.83 3.66
N VAL A 596 11.76 -24.51 2.62
CA VAL A 596 12.07 -24.18 1.22
C VAL A 596 10.77 -24.10 0.44
N ASP A 597 10.49 -22.97 -0.20
CA ASP A 597 9.27 -22.74 -0.97
C ASP A 597 9.59 -22.28 -2.38
N LEU A 598 8.91 -22.86 -3.36
CA LEU A 598 8.84 -22.35 -4.73
C LEU A 598 7.41 -21.88 -4.99
N LYS A 599 7.20 -20.59 -5.24
CA LYS A 599 5.86 -19.99 -5.36
C LYS A 599 5.75 -19.12 -6.61
N TYR A 600 4.71 -19.34 -7.41
CA TYR A 600 4.26 -18.41 -8.44
C TYR A 600 3.19 -17.50 -7.85
N VAL A 601 3.31 -16.18 -8.07
CA VAL A 601 2.38 -15.15 -7.61
C VAL A 601 2.05 -14.25 -8.79
N ASP A 602 0.78 -13.93 -8.93
CA ASP A 602 0.30 -13.08 -10.01
C ASP A 602 -1.01 -12.37 -9.63
N SER A 603 -1.32 -11.30 -10.35
CA SER A 603 -2.48 -10.44 -10.12
C SER A 603 -3.39 -10.43 -11.35
N PHE A 604 -4.64 -10.03 -11.16
CA PHE A 604 -5.57 -9.84 -12.27
C PHE A 604 -6.53 -8.70 -11.99
N GLY A 605 -7.08 -8.14 -13.06
CA GLY A 605 -8.11 -7.11 -12.95
C GLY A 605 -8.58 -6.61 -14.30
N LYS A 606 -9.40 -5.56 -14.29
CA LYS A 606 -9.90 -4.89 -15.49
C LYS A 606 -9.25 -3.53 -15.63
N THR A 607 -9.01 -3.16 -16.88
CA THR A 607 -8.41 -1.88 -17.24
C THR A 607 -9.21 -1.22 -18.35
N GLU A 608 -9.34 0.10 -18.33
CA GLU A 608 -9.78 0.87 -19.49
C GLU A 608 -8.61 1.47 -20.24
N LYS A 609 -8.70 1.42 -21.57
CA LYS A 609 -7.67 1.96 -22.47
C LYS A 609 -7.92 3.44 -22.70
N CYS A 610 -6.85 4.21 -22.75
CA CYS A 610 -6.86 5.55 -23.28
C CYS A 610 -6.49 5.52 -24.77
N ASN A 611 -7.47 5.57 -25.68
CA ASN A 611 -7.20 5.71 -27.12
C ASN A 611 -7.14 7.19 -27.52
N VAL A 612 -8.01 7.99 -26.92
CA VAL A 612 -8.17 9.43 -27.22
C VAL A 612 -7.93 10.22 -25.94
N SER A 613 -6.78 10.88 -25.86
CA SER A 613 -6.57 11.95 -24.89
C SER A 613 -7.63 13.02 -25.07
N GLY A 614 -8.09 13.66 -23.98
CA GLY A 614 -9.16 14.64 -24.00
C GLY A 614 -9.08 15.63 -25.18
N VAL A 615 -10.12 15.66 -26.02
CA VAL A 615 -10.28 16.59 -27.17
C VAL A 615 -11.50 17.50 -26.97
N SER A 616 -11.58 18.58 -27.75
CA SER A 616 -12.52 19.71 -27.58
C SER A 616 -13.98 19.42 -27.99
N THR A 617 -14.39 18.15 -28.11
CA THR A 617 -15.70 17.79 -28.69
C THR A 617 -16.87 17.88 -27.69
N GLY A 618 -16.72 18.63 -26.60
CA GLY A 618 -17.75 18.88 -25.58
C GLY A 618 -17.37 18.45 -24.16
N PRO A 619 -18.25 18.66 -23.16
CA PRO A 619 -18.00 18.37 -21.73
C PRO A 619 -17.73 16.89 -21.41
N ASN A 620 -17.86 16.00 -22.40
CA ASN A 620 -17.65 14.56 -22.27
C ASN A 620 -16.52 14.03 -23.18
N GLY A 621 -15.65 14.89 -23.72
CA GLY A 621 -14.61 14.48 -24.66
C GLY A 621 -13.44 13.72 -24.01
N GLY A 622 -12.98 12.65 -24.66
CA GLY A 622 -11.83 11.83 -24.26
C GLY A 622 -12.16 10.61 -23.40
N ASP A 623 -11.19 9.70 -23.26
CA ASP A 623 -11.34 8.42 -22.57
C ASP A 623 -10.93 8.46 -21.08
N GLY A 624 -10.67 9.65 -20.53
CA GLY A 624 -10.22 9.79 -19.13
C GLY A 624 -11.29 9.45 -18.10
N SER A 625 -10.86 9.20 -16.86
CA SER A 625 -11.75 8.82 -15.75
C SER A 625 -12.25 10.00 -14.92
N THR A 626 -11.57 11.14 -14.94
CA THR A 626 -11.94 12.35 -14.19
C THR A 626 -11.84 13.61 -15.06
N PRO A 627 -12.72 14.61 -14.86
CA PRO A 627 -12.55 15.95 -15.43
C PRO A 627 -11.22 16.56 -15.00
N ASN A 628 -10.46 17.09 -15.95
CA ASN A 628 -9.13 17.64 -15.68
C ASN A 628 -9.19 19.17 -15.43
N ALA A 629 -8.88 19.60 -14.20
CA ALA A 629 -8.85 21.02 -13.82
C ALA A 629 -7.81 21.88 -14.57
N PHE A 630 -6.76 21.27 -15.10
CA PHE A 630 -5.72 21.95 -15.89
C PHE A 630 -6.14 22.12 -17.36
N SER A 631 -7.20 21.45 -17.79
CA SER A 631 -7.80 21.64 -19.11
C SER A 631 -8.73 22.86 -19.13
N GLY A 632 -8.75 23.63 -20.22
CA GLY A 632 -9.65 24.77 -20.36
C GLY A 632 -11.13 24.40 -20.34
N ASN A 633 -11.47 23.24 -20.89
CA ASN A 633 -12.85 22.76 -21.04
C ASN A 633 -13.22 21.64 -20.07
N GLU A 634 -12.38 21.34 -19.07
CA GLU A 634 -12.64 20.31 -18.04
C GLU A 634 -13.00 18.93 -18.63
N ASN A 635 -12.43 18.61 -19.80
CA ASN A 635 -12.65 17.34 -20.48
C ASN A 635 -11.99 16.16 -19.73
N TYR A 636 -12.46 14.96 -20.05
CA TYR A 636 -12.00 13.71 -19.45
C TYR A 636 -10.73 13.27 -20.14
N ALA A 637 -9.60 13.40 -19.46
CA ALA A 637 -8.29 13.26 -20.08
C ALA A 637 -7.47 12.11 -19.51
N CYS A 638 -6.69 11.50 -20.39
CA CYS A 638 -5.71 10.47 -20.11
C CYS A 638 -4.60 10.56 -21.18
N PHE A 639 -3.53 9.79 -21.02
CA PHE A 639 -2.44 9.74 -21.99
C PHE A 639 -2.66 8.63 -23.02
N ALA A 640 -2.82 9.01 -24.30
CA ALA A 640 -3.16 8.07 -25.37
C ALA A 640 -2.09 6.98 -25.51
N GLY A 641 -2.53 5.73 -25.67
CA GLY A 641 -1.68 4.54 -25.71
C GLY A 641 -1.45 3.88 -24.35
N GLY A 642 -1.84 4.54 -23.25
CA GLY A 642 -1.84 3.99 -21.91
C GLY A 642 -3.23 3.56 -21.42
N TYR A 643 -3.37 3.52 -20.10
CA TYR A 643 -4.62 3.24 -19.38
C TYR A 643 -5.28 4.54 -18.89
N SER A 644 -6.61 4.54 -18.79
CA SER A 644 -7.39 5.65 -18.22
C SER A 644 -7.92 5.36 -16.82
N SER A 645 -8.14 4.09 -16.49
CA SER A 645 -8.53 3.62 -15.16
C SER A 645 -8.19 2.13 -14.98
N PHE A 646 -8.11 1.72 -13.72
CA PHE A 646 -7.78 0.36 -13.28
C PHE A 646 -8.82 -0.05 -12.25
N SER A 647 -9.33 -1.27 -12.29
CA SER A 647 -10.36 -1.72 -11.34
C SER A 647 -9.86 -1.82 -9.89
N GLY A 648 -8.53 -1.90 -9.68
CA GLY A 648 -7.90 -1.88 -8.36
C GLY A 648 -6.41 -2.24 -8.44
N GLY A 649 -5.76 -2.46 -7.29
CA GLY A 649 -4.32 -2.75 -7.24
C GLY A 649 -3.89 -4.05 -7.95
N GLY A 650 -4.80 -5.03 -8.10
CA GLY A 650 -4.53 -6.22 -8.91
C GLY A 650 -4.34 -5.88 -10.39
N ALA A 651 -5.17 -4.97 -10.93
CA ALA A 651 -5.09 -4.54 -12.32
C ALA A 651 -3.83 -3.72 -12.63
N THR A 652 -3.28 -2.99 -11.66
CA THR A 652 -2.04 -2.21 -11.84
C THR A 652 -0.79 -3.08 -11.84
N THR A 653 -0.92 -4.36 -11.47
CA THR A 653 0.20 -5.32 -11.37
C THR A 653 -0.06 -6.61 -12.16
N GLU A 654 -1.06 -6.62 -13.05
CA GLU A 654 -1.48 -7.80 -13.83
C GLU A 654 -0.37 -8.34 -14.73
N ASP A 655 0.56 -7.51 -15.20
CA ASP A 655 1.68 -7.95 -16.03
C ASP A 655 2.93 -8.31 -15.22
N ARG A 656 2.81 -8.44 -13.90
CA ARG A 656 3.93 -8.60 -12.96
C ARG A 656 4.00 -9.99 -12.33
N GLY A 657 3.49 -11.02 -13.01
CA GLY A 657 3.61 -12.40 -12.55
C GLY A 657 5.07 -12.79 -12.26
N ALA A 658 5.31 -13.45 -11.13
CA ALA A 658 6.65 -13.74 -10.63
C ALA A 658 6.77 -15.12 -9.98
N VAL A 659 7.95 -15.74 -10.12
CA VAL A 659 8.32 -16.98 -9.40
C VAL A 659 9.37 -16.66 -8.34
N TYR A 660 9.14 -17.17 -7.14
CA TYR A 660 9.98 -17.01 -5.96
C TYR A 660 10.53 -18.34 -5.49
N LEU A 661 11.81 -18.37 -5.15
CA LEU A 661 12.45 -19.36 -4.31
C LEU A 661 12.74 -18.71 -2.96
N THR A 662 12.13 -19.23 -1.89
CA THR A 662 12.33 -18.78 -0.52
C THR A 662 12.99 -19.90 0.28
N MET A 663 14.01 -19.57 1.06
CA MET A 663 14.61 -20.45 2.05
C MET A 663 14.61 -19.77 3.40
N LYS A 664 14.20 -20.47 4.45
CA LYS A 664 14.11 -19.90 5.81
C LYS A 664 14.53 -20.93 6.85
N THR A 665 15.21 -20.46 7.89
CA THR A 665 15.49 -21.25 9.11
C THR A 665 15.49 -20.33 10.33
N THR A 666 15.08 -20.87 11.47
CA THR A 666 15.14 -20.19 12.77
C THR A 666 16.04 -20.98 13.71
N PHE A 667 16.78 -20.27 14.55
CA PHE A 667 17.77 -20.81 15.46
C PHE A 667 18.13 -19.87 16.61
#